data_AF-A0A1P8JJT2-F1
#
_entry.id   AF-A0A1P8JJT2-F1
#
_cell.length_a   1.000
_cell.length_b   1.000
_cell.length_c   1.000
_cell.angle_alpha   90.00
_cell.angle_beta   90.00
_cell.angle_gamma   90.00
#
_symmetry.space_group_name_H-M   'P 1'
#
loop_
_entity.id
_entity.type
_entity.pdbx_description
1 polymer ?
#
loop_
_entity_poly.entity_id
_entity_poly.type
_entity_poly.pdbx_seq_one_letter_code
_entity_poly.pdbx_strand_id
1 'polypeptide(L)'
;MAQQKAVRSFILEAIKGLKSDEFNELVCIFQTSYLHNNEAINVDGANDGGCDIKVFQNKREIKKCVQVTIQKKIDLKLKKDLEKVSKMISQYGYSNKFEFYCSIPISEDKIEKYKKLAIDEHDIELDIYEAKRLSELDCKEVADYIYSLHTGMVLKPEQMNIDKATRTLYDLLANGKDSSDIKNSLVDSVIISILYEKAPIDSLGLKKELENRLGKNIPDILHSVNSLKTDQRIIKFPDDHNLIQLSDLEYGNVKEILAHSRKAEKDFCDSFAEILAKFQIDYNEEVLNKLKLLYKNNYSNDIDNNTQSDESSDLAIFESFKKYLLNIIDDKENIDKLIQEISSLCSSNNYLNKISASESFLSLYKSNQLEQYLSQKHKDIYLDTPTFVYLLCSYYGVDNNDWDNPFYRSMKSLIKLKDNYPDKISFYITQNYLGEVAGEIKKALVFSQFESYPCFKDMGGTRNTLFNYYEYLKHSELFDKDDNIENFKDFIYSLGLDNTNPNDARFFKDANQFLSQVAEDYDISMISWSQNDKYAEFKVAYEKMLLANSKNKSEMAICNDVNQVIVSLEHDRDTDCYLITWDTTIHLLRDKVLSEDEHLKYSYFFICNPAKLSNRIALENFNIDGSALTNDIFAYADKRYDISNRVKSLLELIAPFLKGDGSKKIFRKLGRIRKEQIELRGSEVGNEKEEKSLPIEEIFMLLIPNKDKEKEDKNIMEKFSVFMSSEENSDYIINIIDQISELKDYKMYDFTEYFGKIKSIDLSGLNEE
;
A
#
# COMPACT_ATOMS: atom_id res chain seq x y z
N MET A 1 11.64 16.88 17.54
CA MET A 1 10.90 16.93 18.83
C MET A 1 9.65 16.03 18.85
N ALA A 2 8.75 16.10 17.86
CA ALA A 2 7.54 15.26 17.83
C ALA A 2 7.84 13.74 17.77
N GLN A 3 8.82 13.34 16.94
CA GLN A 3 9.21 11.93 16.79
C GLN A 3 9.78 11.31 18.09
N GLN A 4 10.64 12.04 18.81
CA GLN A 4 11.14 11.60 20.14
C GLN A 4 10.02 11.44 21.17
N LYS A 5 8.98 12.28 21.10
CA LYS A 5 7.82 12.19 22.00
C LYS A 5 6.98 10.92 21.70
N ALA A 6 6.79 10.58 20.43
CA ALA A 6 6.09 9.36 20.01
C ALA A 6 6.83 8.09 20.44
N VAL A 7 8.16 8.05 20.27
CA VAL A 7 9.01 6.91 20.68
C VAL A 7 8.93 6.67 22.18
N ARG A 8 9.08 7.73 22.98
CA ARG A 8 8.97 7.64 24.45
C ARG A 8 7.58 7.19 24.89
N SER A 9 6.53 7.65 24.20
CA SER A 9 5.15 7.23 24.48
C SER A 9 4.93 5.75 24.19
N PHE A 10 5.47 5.23 23.08
CA PHE A 10 5.38 3.80 22.76
C PHE A 10 6.12 2.93 23.79
N ILE A 11 7.39 3.26 24.08
CA ILE A 11 8.22 2.54 25.04
C ILE A 11 7.53 2.49 26.42
N LEU A 12 6.92 3.60 26.85
CA LEU A 12 6.16 3.66 28.10
C LEU A 12 4.97 2.70 28.12
N GLU A 13 4.15 2.69 27.08
CA GLU A 13 2.99 1.78 27.00
C GLU A 13 3.43 0.32 26.88
N ALA A 14 4.48 0.04 26.12
CA ALA A 14 5.05 -1.30 25.99
C ALA A 14 5.53 -1.85 27.35
N ILE A 15 6.27 -1.04 28.13
CA ILE A 15 6.75 -1.44 29.47
C ILE A 15 5.59 -1.82 30.40
N LYS A 16 4.46 -1.10 30.36
CA LYS A 16 3.28 -1.41 31.18
C LYS A 16 2.65 -2.75 30.85
N GLY A 17 2.79 -3.19 29.60
CA GLY A 17 2.22 -4.44 29.09
C GLY A 17 3.09 -5.69 29.28
N LEU A 18 4.34 -5.54 29.73
CA LEU A 18 5.27 -6.65 29.85
C LEU A 18 4.85 -7.67 30.91
N LYS A 19 5.06 -8.96 30.59
CA LYS A 19 4.96 -10.05 31.57
C LYS A 19 6.15 -10.02 32.53
N SER A 20 6.03 -10.76 33.64
CA SER A 20 7.05 -10.77 34.70
C SER A 20 8.43 -11.15 34.19
N ASP A 21 8.53 -12.20 33.37
CA ASP A 21 9.81 -12.67 32.82
C ASP A 21 10.42 -11.67 31.84
N GLU A 22 9.59 -11.05 30.99
CA GLU A 22 9.98 -10.03 30.02
C GLU A 22 10.47 -8.75 30.72
N PHE A 23 9.81 -8.35 31.81
CA PHE A 23 10.21 -7.20 32.59
C PHE A 23 11.48 -7.46 33.41
N ASN A 24 11.67 -8.67 33.95
CA ASN A 24 12.90 -9.08 34.61
C ASN A 24 14.11 -9.02 33.65
N GLU A 25 13.95 -9.52 32.42
CA GLU A 25 14.98 -9.46 31.38
C GLU A 25 15.30 -8.01 30.99
N LEU A 26 14.29 -7.15 30.86
CA LEU A 26 14.49 -5.72 30.62
C LEU A 26 15.32 -5.07 31.72
N VAL A 27 15.09 -5.42 32.99
CA VAL A 27 15.88 -4.88 34.12
C VAL A 27 17.32 -5.42 34.09
N CYS A 28 17.55 -6.69 33.73
CA CYS A 28 18.90 -7.22 33.54
C CYS A 28 19.67 -6.44 32.46
N ILE A 29 19.04 -6.19 31.30
CA ILE A 29 19.61 -5.40 30.21
C ILE A 29 19.90 -3.97 30.67
N PHE A 30 19.00 -3.35 31.43
CA PHE A 30 19.22 -2.02 32.00
C PHE A 30 20.42 -1.98 32.96
N GLN A 31 20.56 -3.00 33.83
CA GLN A 31 21.67 -3.11 34.78
C GLN A 31 23.03 -3.26 34.06
N THR A 32 23.09 -4.02 32.97
CA THR A 32 24.34 -4.23 32.23
C THR A 32 24.66 -3.08 31.29
N SER A 33 23.67 -2.56 30.58
CA SER A 33 23.89 -1.60 29.49
C SER A 33 23.91 -0.15 29.97
N TYR A 34 22.98 0.25 30.84
CA TYR A 34 22.90 1.64 31.33
C TYR A 34 23.72 1.87 32.60
N LEU A 35 23.67 0.93 33.56
CA LEU A 35 24.43 1.02 34.81
C LEU A 35 25.83 0.40 34.72
N HIS A 36 26.21 -0.13 33.54
CA HIS A 36 27.54 -0.68 33.23
C HIS A 36 28.04 -1.78 34.20
N ASN A 37 27.14 -2.61 34.72
CA ASN A 37 27.54 -3.79 35.49
C ASN A 37 27.98 -4.92 34.55
N ASN A 38 28.97 -5.72 34.95
CA ASN A 38 29.52 -6.77 34.09
C ASN A 38 28.49 -7.87 33.77
N GLU A 39 27.61 -8.19 34.73
CA GLU A 39 26.61 -9.25 34.60
C GLU A 39 25.45 -9.02 35.59
N ALA A 40 24.22 -9.32 35.17
CA ALA A 40 23.02 -9.31 35.99
C ALA A 40 22.22 -10.59 35.71
N ILE A 41 21.77 -11.28 36.77
CA ILE A 41 21.08 -12.58 36.67
C ILE A 41 19.77 -12.52 37.43
N ASN A 42 18.68 -12.92 36.78
CA ASN A 42 17.39 -13.14 37.43
C ASN A 42 17.46 -14.41 38.32
N VAL A 43 17.10 -14.26 39.59
CA VAL A 43 17.09 -15.32 40.59
C VAL A 43 15.73 -15.47 41.30
N ASP A 44 14.69 -14.84 40.75
CA ASP A 44 13.32 -14.86 41.28
C ASP A 44 12.78 -16.31 41.35
N GLY A 45 12.44 -16.77 42.56
CA GLY A 45 11.98 -18.14 42.80
C GLY A 45 12.13 -18.65 44.23
N ALA A 46 11.84 -19.94 44.44
CA ALA A 46 12.00 -20.58 45.75
C ALA A 46 13.51 -20.70 46.09
N ASN A 47 13.93 -19.97 47.14
CA ASN A 47 15.33 -19.74 47.56
C ASN A 47 16.07 -18.59 46.84
N ASP A 48 15.34 -17.57 46.38
CA ASP A 48 15.87 -16.30 45.83
C ASP A 48 16.85 -15.53 46.76
N GLY A 49 16.87 -15.86 48.04
CA GLY A 49 17.68 -15.15 49.04
C GLY A 49 17.22 -13.70 49.25
N GLY A 50 15.96 -13.38 48.95
CA GLY A 50 15.37 -12.06 49.17
C GLY A 50 15.69 -10.97 48.13
N CYS A 51 16.33 -11.33 47.01
CA CYS A 51 16.58 -10.46 45.85
C CYS A 51 15.98 -11.08 44.60
N ASP A 52 15.41 -10.27 43.71
CA ASP A 52 14.86 -10.77 42.44
C ASP A 52 15.96 -10.82 41.36
N ILE A 53 16.92 -9.89 41.42
CA ILE A 53 18.08 -9.82 40.52
C ILE A 53 19.37 -9.72 41.33
N LYS A 54 20.39 -10.48 40.92
CA LYS A 54 21.77 -10.36 41.44
C LYS A 54 22.68 -9.73 40.41
N VAL A 55 23.51 -8.80 40.87
CA VAL A 55 24.42 -8.02 40.02
C VAL A 55 25.86 -8.36 40.37
N PHE A 56 26.70 -8.54 39.36
CA PHE A 56 28.09 -8.91 39.50
C PHE A 56 29.02 -7.90 38.82
N GLN A 57 30.14 -7.64 39.47
CA GLN A 57 31.22 -6.83 38.92
C GLN A 57 32.55 -7.57 39.11
N ASN A 58 33.31 -7.73 38.02
CA ASN A 58 34.57 -8.49 38.02
C ASN A 58 34.45 -9.89 38.66
N LYS A 59 33.37 -10.62 38.36
CA LYS A 59 33.04 -11.96 38.90
C LYS A 59 32.79 -12.03 40.41
N ARG A 60 32.48 -10.90 41.07
CA ARG A 60 32.04 -10.85 42.47
C ARG A 60 30.64 -10.26 42.56
N GLU A 61 29.78 -10.87 43.37
CA GLU A 61 28.43 -10.35 43.64
C GLU A 61 28.54 -9.01 44.36
N ILE A 62 27.88 -8.00 43.80
CA ILE A 62 27.61 -6.75 44.52
C ILE A 62 26.44 -7.05 45.44
N LYS A 63 26.68 -7.03 46.75
CA LYS A 63 25.64 -7.22 47.77
C LYS A 63 24.71 -6.01 47.89
N LYS A 64 24.03 -5.66 46.79
CA LYS A 64 22.94 -4.67 46.73
C LYS A 64 21.62 -5.39 46.50
N CYS A 65 20.53 -4.87 47.07
CA CYS A 65 19.23 -5.50 46.87
C CYS A 65 18.56 -4.91 45.62
N VAL A 66 18.10 -5.77 44.72
CA VAL A 66 17.32 -5.38 43.54
C VAL A 66 16.01 -6.16 43.56
N GLN A 67 14.89 -5.43 43.53
CA GLN A 67 13.54 -5.99 43.50
C GLN A 67 12.78 -5.47 42.28
N VAL A 68 11.96 -6.33 41.69
CA VAL A 68 11.22 -6.07 40.47
C VAL A 68 9.74 -6.37 40.70
N THR A 69 8.85 -5.53 40.17
CA THR A 69 7.41 -5.77 40.28
C THR A 69 6.62 -5.28 39.07
N ILE A 70 5.64 -6.10 38.69
CA ILE A 70 4.58 -5.73 37.74
C ILE A 70 3.22 -5.49 38.43
N GLN A 71 3.18 -5.54 39.77
CA GLN A 71 1.92 -5.48 40.53
C GLN A 71 1.39 -4.05 40.67
N LYS A 72 0.07 -3.87 40.47
CA LYS A 72 -0.62 -2.57 40.62
C LYS A 72 -0.63 -2.02 42.06
N LYS A 73 -0.53 -2.87 43.08
CA LYS A 73 -0.55 -2.47 44.50
C LYS A 73 0.87 -2.23 45.03
N ILE A 74 1.52 -1.19 44.50
CA ILE A 74 2.94 -0.89 44.77
C ILE A 74 3.21 -0.64 46.27
N ASP A 75 2.33 0.10 46.96
CA ASP A 75 2.49 0.42 48.40
C ASP A 75 2.71 -0.83 49.27
N LEU A 76 1.91 -1.88 49.05
CA LEU A 76 1.96 -3.11 49.84
C LEU A 76 3.19 -3.97 49.49
N LYS A 77 3.58 -3.98 48.21
CA LYS A 77 4.75 -4.73 47.73
C LYS A 77 6.03 -4.08 48.24
N LEU A 78 6.17 -2.77 48.09
CA LEU A 78 7.35 -2.03 48.55
C LEU A 78 7.58 -2.19 50.06
N LYS A 79 6.54 -2.08 50.89
CA LYS A 79 6.68 -2.29 52.35
C LYS A 79 7.18 -3.68 52.71
N LYS A 80 6.65 -4.72 52.05
CA LYS A 80 7.10 -6.11 52.26
C LYS A 80 8.55 -6.28 51.81
N ASP A 81 8.94 -5.67 50.70
CA ASP A 81 10.30 -5.78 50.19
C ASP A 81 11.29 -4.97 51.05
N LEU A 82 10.92 -3.82 51.60
CA LEU A 82 11.74 -3.09 52.58
C LEU A 82 12.01 -3.92 53.85
N GLU A 83 11.00 -4.65 54.36
CA GLU A 83 11.21 -5.59 55.48
C GLU A 83 12.18 -6.73 55.11
N LYS A 84 12.13 -7.24 53.88
CA LYS A 84 13.09 -8.25 53.39
C LYS A 84 14.50 -7.65 53.31
N VAL A 85 14.66 -6.48 52.71
CA VAL A 85 15.95 -5.80 52.54
C VAL A 85 16.58 -5.47 53.90
N SER A 86 15.80 -5.02 54.87
CA SER A 86 16.28 -4.76 56.24
C SER A 86 16.87 -6.03 56.90
N LYS A 87 16.27 -7.20 56.66
CA LYS A 87 16.84 -8.50 57.09
C LYS A 87 18.12 -8.83 56.34
N MET A 88 18.19 -8.54 55.04
CA MET A 88 19.39 -8.77 54.21
C MET A 88 20.59 -7.95 54.67
N ILE A 89 20.36 -6.68 55.03
CA ILE A 89 21.39 -5.79 55.57
C ILE A 89 21.88 -6.29 56.92
N SER A 90 20.95 -6.53 57.86
CA SER A 90 21.28 -6.89 59.24
C SER A 90 21.88 -8.28 59.41
N GLN A 91 21.48 -9.27 58.60
CA GLN A 91 21.88 -10.67 58.76
C GLN A 91 22.97 -11.12 57.77
N TYR A 92 23.02 -10.54 56.57
CA TYR A 92 23.87 -11.03 55.47
C TYR A 92 24.88 -9.98 54.94
N GLY A 93 24.88 -8.77 55.52
CA GLY A 93 25.83 -7.70 55.23
C GLY A 93 25.66 -7.10 53.84
N TYR A 94 24.41 -6.98 53.37
CA TYR A 94 24.08 -6.23 52.15
C TYR A 94 24.18 -4.72 52.40
N SER A 95 24.38 -3.95 51.33
CA SER A 95 24.38 -2.48 51.41
C SER A 95 22.99 -1.94 51.74
N ASN A 96 22.94 -0.75 52.33
CA ASN A 96 21.70 -0.01 52.56
C ASN A 96 21.11 0.61 51.28
N LYS A 97 21.66 0.30 50.11
CA LYS A 97 21.16 0.78 48.81
C LYS A 97 20.21 -0.25 48.22
N PHE A 98 19.00 0.20 47.93
CA PHE A 98 17.92 -0.64 47.44
C PHE A 98 17.38 -0.09 46.12
N GLU A 99 17.45 -0.90 45.07
CA GLU A 99 16.90 -0.57 43.75
C GLU A 99 15.56 -1.29 43.54
N PHE A 100 14.52 -0.52 43.24
CA PHE A 100 13.16 -1.01 43.06
C PHE A 100 12.64 -0.67 41.67
N TYR A 101 12.40 -1.70 40.85
CA TYR A 101 11.94 -1.58 39.48
C TYR A 101 10.45 -1.87 39.38
N CYS A 102 9.70 -1.00 38.70
CA CYS A 102 8.26 -1.18 38.52
C CYS A 102 7.80 -0.90 37.09
N SER A 103 6.98 -1.79 36.53
CA SER A 103 6.43 -1.63 35.17
C SER A 103 5.29 -0.60 35.07
N ILE A 104 4.92 0.05 36.17
CA ILE A 104 3.79 0.98 36.25
C ILE A 104 4.32 2.38 36.58
N PRO A 105 3.79 3.45 35.96
CA PRO A 105 4.24 4.79 36.26
C PRO A 105 3.81 5.25 37.66
N ILE A 106 4.71 5.95 38.36
CA ILE A 106 4.48 6.49 39.71
C ILE A 106 4.69 8.01 39.66
N SER A 107 3.80 8.78 40.29
CA SER A 107 3.97 10.23 40.44
C SER A 107 5.18 10.57 41.32
N GLU A 108 5.94 11.61 40.98
CA GLU A 108 7.09 12.09 41.77
C GLU A 108 6.78 12.28 43.26
N ASP A 109 5.63 12.89 43.60
CA ASP A 109 5.21 13.07 44.99
C ASP A 109 5.11 11.76 45.79
N LYS A 110 4.79 10.65 45.12
CA LYS A 110 4.74 9.32 45.75
C LYS A 110 6.12 8.70 45.83
N ILE A 111 6.97 8.88 44.83
CA ILE A 111 8.37 8.43 44.85
C ILE A 111 9.09 9.04 46.05
N GLU A 112 8.96 10.35 46.27
CA GLU A 112 9.58 11.03 47.41
C GLU A 112 9.02 10.57 48.75
N LYS A 113 7.71 10.29 48.83
CA LYS A 113 7.12 9.67 50.04
C LYS A 113 7.69 8.28 50.32
N TYR A 114 7.89 7.46 49.30
CA TYR A 114 8.46 6.12 49.45
C TYR A 114 9.92 6.16 49.88
N LYS A 115 10.73 7.04 49.28
CA LYS A 115 12.13 7.26 49.69
C LYS A 115 12.21 7.70 51.15
N LYS A 116 11.37 8.67 51.53
CA LYS A 116 11.31 9.15 52.92
C LYS A 116 10.91 8.04 53.89
N LEU A 117 9.91 7.22 53.55
CA LEU A 117 9.51 6.07 54.35
C LEU A 117 10.65 5.05 54.51
N ALA A 118 11.38 4.74 53.44
CA ALA A 118 12.50 3.80 53.48
C ALA A 118 13.65 4.29 54.38
N ILE A 119 13.94 5.60 54.37
CA ILE A 119 14.95 6.21 55.23
C ILE A 119 14.46 6.27 56.68
N ASP A 120 13.27 6.82 56.93
CA ASP A 120 12.74 7.08 58.27
C ASP A 120 12.45 5.78 59.06
N GLU A 121 11.94 4.74 58.39
CA GLU A 121 11.53 3.49 59.05
C GLU A 121 12.59 2.38 59.01
N HIS A 122 13.52 2.40 58.04
CA HIS A 122 14.45 1.29 57.80
C HIS A 122 15.92 1.68 57.59
N ASP A 123 16.26 2.98 57.53
CA ASP A 123 17.62 3.48 57.20
C ASP A 123 18.14 2.98 55.84
N ILE A 124 17.24 2.89 54.85
CA ILE A 124 17.52 2.39 53.49
C ILE A 124 17.47 3.54 52.47
N GLU A 125 18.52 3.66 51.65
CA GLU A 125 18.54 4.50 50.46
C GLU A 125 17.81 3.80 49.31
N LEU A 126 16.60 4.28 48.98
CA LEU A 126 15.73 3.69 47.95
C LEU A 126 15.85 4.46 46.61
N ASP A 127 16.20 3.73 45.55
CA ASP A 127 16.14 4.20 44.17
C ASP A 127 15.02 3.50 43.41
N ILE A 128 14.07 4.28 42.88
CA ILE A 128 12.92 3.76 42.13
C ILE A 128 13.11 4.02 40.63
N TYR A 129 13.01 2.95 39.86
CA TYR A 129 12.98 2.96 38.39
C TYR A 129 11.60 2.50 37.92
N GLU A 130 10.71 3.47 37.71
CA GLU A 130 9.35 3.23 37.22
C GLU A 130 9.27 3.40 35.70
N ALA A 131 8.18 2.92 35.09
CA ALA A 131 8.03 2.82 33.65
C ALA A 131 8.28 4.12 32.88
N LYS A 132 7.85 5.28 33.41
CA LYS A 132 8.08 6.58 32.78
C LYS A 132 9.57 6.91 32.79
N ARG A 133 10.25 6.79 33.93
CA ARG A 133 11.69 6.97 34.05
C ARG A 133 12.46 6.03 33.13
N LEU A 134 12.12 4.75 33.09
CA LEU A 134 12.76 3.77 32.18
C LEU A 134 12.56 4.14 30.70
N SER A 135 11.39 4.69 30.33
CA SER A 135 11.11 5.12 28.95
C SER A 135 11.79 6.43 28.52
N GLU A 136 12.18 7.27 29.48
CA GLU A 136 12.79 8.59 29.22
C GLU A 136 14.32 8.55 29.17
N LEU A 137 14.93 7.51 29.75
CA LEU A 137 16.38 7.31 29.77
C LEU A 137 16.92 6.89 28.39
N ASP A 138 18.04 7.48 27.99
CA ASP A 138 18.68 7.21 26.69
C ASP A 138 19.51 5.91 26.74
N CYS A 139 18.85 4.77 26.56
CA CYS A 139 19.48 3.44 26.49
C CYS A 139 18.99 2.68 25.27
N LYS A 140 19.86 2.51 24.27
CA LYS A 140 19.53 1.86 22.99
C LYS A 140 19.16 0.38 23.16
N GLU A 141 19.87 -0.32 24.04
CA GLU A 141 19.70 -1.75 24.28
C GLU A 141 18.33 -2.07 24.90
N VAL A 142 17.83 -1.19 25.79
CA VAL A 142 16.48 -1.31 26.35
C VAL A 142 15.42 -1.06 25.27
N ALA A 143 15.61 -0.04 24.43
CA ALA A 143 14.72 0.22 23.32
C ALA A 143 14.70 -0.97 22.33
N ASP A 144 15.87 -1.49 21.97
CA ASP A 144 16.03 -2.62 21.06
C ASP A 144 15.35 -3.88 21.57
N TYR A 145 15.48 -4.17 22.87
CA TYR A 145 14.78 -5.30 23.50
C TYR A 145 13.25 -5.12 23.41
N ILE A 146 12.74 -3.95 23.75
CA ILE A 146 11.29 -3.66 23.65
C ILE A 146 10.79 -3.80 22.22
N TYR A 147 11.53 -3.29 21.23
CA TYR A 147 11.16 -3.45 19.82
C TYR A 147 11.23 -4.92 19.37
N SER A 148 12.19 -5.71 19.88
CA SER A 148 12.29 -7.14 19.55
C SER A 148 11.06 -7.94 20.01
N LEU A 149 10.46 -7.56 21.14
CA LEU A 149 9.21 -8.16 21.65
C LEU A 149 7.98 -7.83 20.79
N HIS A 150 8.07 -6.79 19.95
CA HIS A 150 6.99 -6.30 19.08
C HIS A 150 7.32 -6.45 17.59
N THR A 151 8.25 -7.35 17.25
CA THR A 151 8.69 -7.61 15.87
C THR A 151 7.48 -7.99 15.00
N GLY A 152 7.25 -7.22 13.93
CA GLY A 152 6.12 -7.43 13.01
C GLY A 152 4.86 -6.61 13.32
N MET A 153 4.78 -5.90 14.45
CA MET A 153 3.66 -5.00 14.78
C MET A 153 4.06 -3.52 14.87
N VAL A 154 5.31 -3.21 15.28
CA VAL A 154 5.79 -1.82 15.45
C VAL A 154 7.22 -1.67 14.94
N LEU A 155 7.50 -0.63 14.15
CA LEU A 155 8.81 -0.35 13.57
C LEU A 155 9.68 0.56 14.43
N LYS A 156 10.99 0.40 14.29
CA LYS A 156 11.96 1.37 14.82
C LYS A 156 11.91 2.67 14.02
N PRO A 157 12.14 3.84 14.64
CA PRO A 157 12.13 5.13 13.93
C PRO A 157 13.12 5.22 12.77
N GLU A 158 14.27 4.52 12.85
CA GLU A 158 15.24 4.49 11.75
C GLU A 158 14.70 3.78 10.50
N GLN A 159 13.74 2.86 10.66
CA GLN A 159 13.06 2.15 9.57
C GLN A 159 11.90 2.95 8.96
N MET A 160 11.54 4.11 9.54
CA MET A 160 10.48 4.99 9.05
C MET A 160 10.98 6.07 8.07
N ASN A 161 12.29 6.22 7.89
CA ASN A 161 12.86 7.16 6.92
C ASN A 161 12.92 6.52 5.53
N ILE A 162 11.77 6.44 4.86
CA ILE A 162 11.72 6.12 3.43
C ILE A 162 12.20 7.35 2.66
N ASP A 163 13.28 7.22 1.89
CA ASP A 163 13.80 8.31 1.09
C ASP A 163 12.79 8.75 0.01
N LYS A 164 12.99 9.95 -0.52
CA LYS A 164 12.03 10.57 -1.43
C LYS A 164 11.90 9.84 -2.79
N ALA A 165 12.95 9.17 -3.24
CA ALA A 165 12.91 8.38 -4.47
C ALA A 165 12.07 7.11 -4.25
N THR A 166 12.27 6.41 -3.14
CA THR A 166 11.45 5.24 -2.76
C THR A 166 9.97 5.61 -2.53
N ARG A 167 9.68 6.78 -1.97
CA ARG A 167 8.28 7.29 -1.89
C ARG A 167 7.67 7.53 -3.27
N THR A 168 8.44 8.10 -4.19
CA THR A 168 7.99 8.38 -5.56
C THR A 168 7.79 7.08 -6.35
N LEU A 169 8.67 6.09 -6.14
CA LEU A 169 8.55 4.73 -6.65
C LEU A 169 7.23 4.09 -6.19
N TYR A 170 6.95 4.15 -4.88
CA TYR A 170 5.73 3.62 -4.30
C TYR A 170 4.48 4.36 -4.76
N ASP A 171 4.53 5.69 -4.93
CA ASP A 171 3.43 6.47 -5.52
C ASP A 171 3.19 6.09 -7.00
N LEU A 172 4.25 5.80 -7.77
CA LEU A 172 4.14 5.39 -9.17
C LEU A 172 3.59 3.96 -9.29
N LEU A 173 3.97 3.06 -8.39
CA LEU A 173 3.40 1.71 -8.27
C LEU A 173 1.93 1.75 -7.82
N ALA A 174 1.58 2.55 -6.80
CA ALA A 174 0.22 2.62 -6.29
C ALA A 174 -0.77 3.26 -7.28
N ASN A 175 -0.30 4.14 -8.17
CA ASN A 175 -1.14 4.88 -9.12
C ASN A 175 -0.93 4.45 -10.59
N GLY A 176 -0.09 3.44 -10.86
CA GLY A 176 0.24 2.99 -12.21
C GLY A 176 -0.76 1.96 -12.76
N LYS A 177 -1.23 2.17 -14.00
CA LYS A 177 -2.10 1.20 -14.70
C LYS A 177 -1.40 -0.14 -14.89
N ASP A 178 -0.11 -0.13 -15.26
CA ASP A 178 0.67 -1.36 -15.41
C ASP A 178 0.79 -2.14 -14.11
N SER A 179 0.88 -1.46 -12.97
CA SER A 179 0.90 -2.10 -11.64
C SER A 179 -0.42 -2.80 -11.33
N SER A 180 -1.56 -2.12 -11.54
CA SER A 180 -2.87 -2.74 -11.37
C SER A 180 -3.11 -3.89 -12.36
N ASP A 181 -2.65 -3.74 -13.60
CA ASP A 181 -2.80 -4.76 -14.62
C ASP A 181 -1.95 -5.98 -14.32
N ILE A 182 -0.70 -5.80 -13.87
CA ILE A 182 0.16 -6.92 -13.46
C ILE A 182 -0.46 -7.64 -12.25
N LYS A 183 -0.99 -6.90 -11.25
CA LYS A 183 -1.71 -7.50 -10.12
C LYS A 183 -2.89 -8.35 -10.58
N ASN A 184 -3.80 -7.75 -11.37
CA ASN A 184 -4.99 -8.44 -11.85
C ASN A 184 -4.62 -9.66 -12.70
N SER A 185 -3.58 -9.55 -13.54
CA SER A 185 -3.04 -10.65 -14.33
C SER A 185 -2.50 -11.79 -13.46
N LEU A 186 -1.83 -11.48 -12.35
CA LEU A 186 -1.36 -12.48 -11.39
C LEU A 186 -2.53 -13.16 -10.65
N VAL A 187 -3.50 -12.37 -10.18
CA VAL A 187 -4.71 -12.90 -9.51
C VAL A 187 -5.49 -13.82 -10.45
N ASP A 188 -5.75 -13.40 -11.68
CA ASP A 188 -6.39 -14.21 -12.71
C ASP A 188 -5.62 -15.52 -12.96
N SER A 189 -4.29 -15.43 -13.05
CA SER A 189 -3.43 -16.61 -13.27
C SER A 189 -3.50 -17.61 -12.12
N VAL A 190 -3.60 -17.12 -10.88
CA VAL A 190 -3.79 -17.97 -9.69
C VAL A 190 -5.18 -18.62 -9.70
N ILE A 191 -6.23 -17.86 -10.04
CA ILE A 191 -7.60 -18.42 -10.19
C ILE A 191 -7.60 -19.55 -11.22
N ILE A 192 -7.00 -19.32 -12.39
CA ILE A 192 -6.91 -20.33 -13.45
C ILE A 192 -6.11 -21.56 -12.99
N SER A 193 -5.00 -21.39 -12.27
CA SER A 193 -4.23 -22.50 -11.69
C SER A 193 -5.04 -23.31 -10.68
N ILE A 194 -5.79 -22.65 -9.80
CA ILE A 194 -6.66 -23.34 -8.83
C ILE A 194 -7.73 -24.14 -9.56
N LEU A 195 -8.38 -23.57 -10.57
CA LEU A 195 -9.39 -24.28 -11.37
C LEU A 195 -8.77 -25.42 -12.18
N TYR A 196 -7.56 -25.27 -12.68
CA TYR A 196 -6.85 -26.36 -13.36
C TYR A 196 -6.57 -27.55 -12.42
N GLU A 197 -6.23 -27.28 -11.16
CA GLU A 197 -5.86 -28.30 -10.18
C GLU A 197 -7.05 -28.91 -9.43
N LYS A 198 -8.07 -28.10 -9.12
CA LYS A 198 -9.11 -28.43 -8.12
C LYS A 198 -10.55 -28.31 -8.64
N ALA A 199 -10.76 -27.92 -9.90
CA ALA A 199 -12.12 -27.89 -10.45
C ALA A 199 -12.72 -29.31 -10.55
N PRO A 200 -14.05 -29.44 -10.46
CA PRO A 200 -15.03 -28.37 -10.23
C PRO A 200 -15.06 -27.88 -8.78
N ILE A 201 -15.14 -26.56 -8.59
CA ILE A 201 -15.13 -25.91 -7.27
C ILE A 201 -16.22 -24.83 -7.19
N ASP A 202 -16.77 -24.57 -6.00
CA ASP A 202 -17.70 -23.47 -5.76
C ASP A 202 -16.98 -22.14 -5.47
N SER A 203 -17.72 -21.04 -5.39
CA SER A 203 -17.16 -19.70 -5.12
C SER A 203 -16.50 -19.60 -3.74
N LEU A 204 -17.04 -20.30 -2.74
CA LEU A 204 -16.56 -20.27 -1.37
C LEU A 204 -15.27 -21.10 -1.21
N GLY A 205 -15.20 -22.27 -1.85
CA GLY A 205 -14.00 -23.09 -1.96
C GLY A 205 -12.88 -22.40 -2.74
N LEU A 206 -13.21 -21.72 -3.85
CA LEU A 206 -12.26 -20.93 -4.62
C LEU A 206 -11.67 -19.80 -3.76
N LYS A 207 -12.51 -19.07 -3.02
CA LYS A 207 -12.06 -18.01 -2.11
C LYS A 207 -11.09 -18.55 -1.06
N LYS A 208 -11.42 -19.68 -0.43
CA LYS A 208 -10.55 -20.30 0.58
C LYS A 208 -9.20 -20.72 0.01
N GLU A 209 -9.17 -21.28 -1.18
CA GLU A 209 -7.91 -21.67 -1.84
C GLU A 209 -7.08 -20.46 -2.25
N LEU A 210 -7.74 -19.39 -2.71
CA LEU A 210 -7.08 -18.12 -2.98
C LEU A 210 -6.51 -17.52 -1.71
N GLU A 211 -7.23 -17.52 -0.59
CA GLU A 211 -6.73 -17.05 0.70
C GLU A 211 -5.53 -17.88 1.19
N ASN A 212 -5.52 -19.18 0.92
CA ASN A 212 -4.38 -20.04 1.23
C ASN A 212 -3.14 -19.71 0.39
N ARG A 213 -3.30 -19.26 -0.86
CA ARG A 213 -2.18 -18.95 -1.77
C ARG A 213 -1.75 -17.48 -1.74
N LEU A 214 -2.69 -16.54 -1.61
CA LEU A 214 -2.45 -15.10 -1.73
C LEU A 214 -2.66 -14.35 -0.41
N GLY A 215 -2.87 -15.06 0.71
CA GLY A 215 -3.12 -14.47 2.02
C GLY A 215 -4.58 -14.07 2.25
N LYS A 216 -4.92 -13.65 3.48
CA LYS A 216 -6.32 -13.38 3.88
C LYS A 216 -6.87 -12.03 3.40
N ASN A 217 -6.01 -11.11 2.93
CA ASN A 217 -6.37 -9.73 2.59
C ASN A 217 -6.59 -9.53 1.08
N ILE A 218 -7.29 -10.45 0.41
CA ILE A 218 -7.54 -10.36 -1.03
C ILE A 218 -8.79 -9.49 -1.28
N PRO A 219 -8.77 -8.53 -2.21
CA PRO A 219 -9.97 -7.78 -2.61
C PRO A 219 -11.06 -8.68 -3.19
N ASP A 220 -12.26 -8.13 -3.37
CA ASP A 220 -13.41 -8.87 -3.92
C ASP A 220 -13.09 -9.47 -5.31
N ILE A 221 -12.91 -10.79 -5.31
CA ILE A 221 -12.46 -11.59 -6.46
C ILE A 221 -13.58 -11.80 -7.49
N LEU A 222 -14.83 -11.39 -7.16
CA LEU A 222 -15.96 -11.48 -8.08
C LEU A 222 -15.67 -10.78 -9.41
N HIS A 223 -14.94 -9.66 -9.39
CA HIS A 223 -14.58 -8.96 -10.62
C HIS A 223 -13.74 -9.84 -11.55
N SER A 224 -12.65 -10.41 -11.06
CA SER A 224 -11.79 -11.32 -11.84
C SER A 224 -12.56 -12.54 -12.32
N VAL A 225 -13.35 -13.18 -11.44
CA VAL A 225 -14.15 -14.36 -11.82
C VAL A 225 -15.19 -14.01 -12.90
N ASN A 226 -15.85 -12.86 -12.79
CA ASN A 226 -16.84 -12.42 -13.78
C ASN A 226 -16.19 -12.01 -15.10
N SER A 227 -15.02 -11.36 -15.06
CA SER A 227 -14.22 -11.07 -16.27
C SER A 227 -13.87 -12.37 -16.99
N LEU A 228 -13.33 -13.36 -16.26
CA LEU A 228 -12.95 -14.66 -16.80
C LEU A 228 -14.15 -15.47 -17.33
N LYS A 229 -15.34 -15.30 -16.74
CA LYS A 229 -16.60 -15.86 -17.27
C LYS A 229 -17.03 -15.18 -18.57
N THR A 230 -16.91 -13.85 -18.62
CA THR A 230 -17.25 -13.05 -19.81
C THR A 230 -16.35 -13.41 -20.99
N ASP A 231 -15.06 -13.63 -20.70
CA ASP A 231 -14.05 -14.11 -21.66
C ASP A 231 -14.21 -15.59 -22.04
N GLN A 232 -15.22 -16.28 -21.50
CA GLN A 232 -15.47 -17.73 -21.71
C GLN A 232 -14.30 -18.64 -21.31
N ARG A 233 -13.42 -18.15 -20.43
CA ARG A 233 -12.30 -18.92 -19.87
C ARG A 233 -12.75 -19.79 -18.70
N ILE A 234 -13.73 -19.30 -17.94
CA ILE A 234 -14.42 -20.05 -16.89
C ILE A 234 -15.87 -20.29 -17.34
N ILE A 235 -16.34 -21.52 -17.16
CA ILE A 235 -17.72 -21.92 -17.42
C ILE A 235 -18.34 -22.52 -16.15
N LYS A 236 -19.67 -22.49 -16.08
CA LYS A 236 -20.41 -23.23 -15.04
C LYS A 236 -20.30 -24.72 -15.31
N PHE A 237 -20.22 -25.53 -14.26
CA PHE A 237 -20.23 -26.97 -14.40
C PHE A 237 -21.58 -27.42 -15.00
N PRO A 238 -21.59 -28.34 -15.98
CA PRO A 238 -22.82 -28.76 -16.66
C PRO A 238 -23.87 -29.34 -15.71
N ASP A 239 -23.44 -30.08 -14.69
CA ASP A 239 -24.32 -30.82 -13.78
C ASP A 239 -24.68 -30.04 -12.50
N ASP A 240 -23.94 -28.97 -12.18
CA ASP A 240 -24.20 -28.10 -11.03
C ASP A 240 -23.79 -26.65 -11.34
N HIS A 241 -24.78 -25.78 -11.49
CA HIS A 241 -24.56 -24.38 -11.84
C HIS A 241 -23.91 -23.53 -10.74
N ASN A 242 -23.75 -24.06 -9.53
CA ASN A 242 -23.01 -23.43 -8.44
C ASN A 242 -21.50 -23.70 -8.53
N LEU A 243 -21.09 -24.74 -9.27
CA LEU A 243 -19.70 -25.08 -9.49
C LEU A 243 -19.16 -24.40 -10.75
N ILE A 244 -17.88 -24.04 -10.72
CA ILE A 244 -17.15 -23.44 -11.84
C ILE A 244 -15.96 -24.31 -12.23
N GLN A 245 -15.63 -24.27 -13.52
CA GLN A 245 -14.47 -24.96 -14.11
C GLN A 245 -13.90 -24.16 -15.28
N LEU A 246 -12.71 -24.53 -15.74
CA LEU A 246 -12.15 -23.99 -16.99
C LEU A 246 -12.95 -24.47 -18.20
N SER A 247 -13.02 -23.66 -19.26
CA SER A 247 -13.48 -24.14 -20.56
C SER A 247 -12.48 -25.13 -21.15
N ASP A 248 -12.92 -26.04 -22.02
CA ASP A 248 -12.04 -27.04 -22.64
C ASP A 248 -10.87 -26.40 -23.39
N LEU A 249 -11.14 -25.28 -24.06
CA LEU A 249 -10.15 -24.48 -24.77
C LEU A 249 -9.11 -23.92 -23.80
N GLU A 250 -9.56 -23.38 -22.66
CA GLU A 250 -8.65 -22.79 -21.68
C GLU A 250 -7.86 -23.83 -20.90
N TYR A 251 -8.48 -24.97 -20.58
CA TYR A 251 -7.79 -26.12 -20.00
C TYR A 251 -6.66 -26.63 -20.93
N GLY A 252 -6.95 -26.71 -22.24
CA GLY A 252 -5.95 -27.03 -23.27
C GLY A 252 -4.81 -26.01 -23.32
N ASN A 253 -5.14 -24.71 -23.28
CA ASN A 253 -4.15 -23.63 -23.26
C ASN A 253 -3.22 -23.74 -22.05
N VAL A 254 -3.77 -23.89 -20.84
CA VAL A 254 -2.98 -24.03 -19.60
C VAL A 254 -2.03 -25.21 -19.74
N LYS A 255 -2.53 -26.39 -20.14
CA LYS A 255 -1.71 -27.60 -20.31
C LYS A 255 -0.54 -27.39 -21.29
N GLU A 256 -0.78 -26.72 -22.41
CA GLU A 256 0.25 -26.44 -23.41
C GLU A 256 1.30 -25.45 -22.88
N ILE A 257 0.87 -24.40 -22.17
CA ILE A 257 1.77 -23.41 -21.57
C ILE A 257 2.70 -24.07 -20.54
N LEU A 258 2.16 -24.92 -19.67
CA LEU A 258 2.95 -25.64 -18.67
C LEU A 258 3.96 -26.60 -19.33
N ALA A 259 3.54 -27.33 -20.37
CA ALA A 259 4.45 -28.20 -21.12
C ALA A 259 5.59 -27.42 -21.79
N HIS A 260 5.30 -26.25 -22.36
CA HIS A 260 6.31 -25.37 -22.95
C HIS A 260 7.26 -24.80 -21.89
N SER A 261 6.75 -24.39 -20.73
CA SER A 261 7.57 -23.89 -19.62
C SER A 261 8.59 -24.92 -19.15
N ARG A 262 8.12 -26.15 -18.89
CA ARG A 262 8.96 -27.27 -18.44
C ARG A 262 10.01 -27.65 -19.49
N LYS A 263 9.65 -27.55 -20.78
CA LYS A 263 10.60 -27.77 -21.86
C LYS A 263 11.68 -26.69 -21.88
N ALA A 264 11.32 -25.42 -21.76
CA ALA A 264 12.27 -24.31 -21.74
C ALA A 264 13.25 -24.38 -20.54
N GLU A 265 12.74 -24.76 -19.36
CA GLU A 265 13.57 -25.03 -18.18
C GLU A 265 14.55 -26.17 -18.43
N LYS A 266 14.05 -27.28 -19.00
CA LYS A 266 14.88 -28.44 -19.31
C LYS A 266 15.96 -28.11 -20.35
N ASP A 267 15.59 -27.46 -21.45
CA ASP A 267 16.53 -27.07 -22.51
C ASP A 267 17.64 -26.15 -21.96
N PHE A 268 17.31 -25.25 -21.03
CA PHE A 268 18.28 -24.43 -20.32
C PHE A 268 19.20 -25.27 -19.42
N CYS A 269 18.63 -26.14 -18.58
CA CYS A 269 19.40 -26.98 -17.66
C CYS A 269 20.33 -27.94 -18.41
N ASP A 270 19.86 -28.55 -19.49
CA ASP A 270 20.64 -29.46 -20.33
C ASP A 270 21.82 -28.70 -20.97
N SER A 271 21.58 -27.52 -21.54
CA SER A 271 22.64 -26.66 -22.10
C SER A 271 23.64 -26.19 -21.04
N PHE A 272 23.15 -25.85 -19.85
CA PHE A 272 23.99 -25.43 -18.74
C PHE A 272 24.86 -26.58 -18.22
N ALA A 273 24.29 -27.79 -18.10
CA ALA A 273 25.03 -29.00 -17.74
C ALA A 273 26.08 -29.36 -18.80
N GLU A 274 25.78 -29.21 -20.09
CA GLU A 274 26.76 -29.39 -21.17
C GLU A 274 27.95 -28.43 -21.04
N ILE A 275 27.69 -27.15 -20.71
CA ILE A 275 28.76 -26.18 -20.47
C ILE A 275 29.59 -26.59 -19.26
N LEU A 276 28.96 -26.90 -18.12
CA LEU A 276 29.68 -27.33 -16.92
C LEU A 276 30.55 -28.57 -17.18
N ALA A 277 30.03 -29.55 -17.92
CA ALA A 277 30.74 -30.77 -18.27
C ALA A 277 32.01 -30.54 -19.10
N LYS A 278 32.03 -29.53 -19.99
CA LYS A 278 33.25 -29.14 -20.75
C LYS A 278 34.41 -28.75 -19.84
N PHE A 279 34.09 -28.22 -18.67
CA PHE A 279 35.05 -27.77 -17.66
C PHE A 279 35.20 -28.75 -16.49
N GLN A 280 34.71 -29.99 -16.64
CA GLN A 280 34.75 -31.05 -15.62
C GLN A 280 34.03 -30.69 -14.32
N ILE A 281 33.03 -29.80 -14.39
CA ILE A 281 32.13 -29.52 -13.28
C ILE A 281 30.91 -30.44 -13.40
N ASP A 282 30.65 -31.23 -12.36
CA ASP A 282 29.39 -31.95 -12.26
C ASP A 282 28.25 -30.97 -12.03
N TYR A 283 27.18 -31.08 -12.83
CA TYR A 283 25.98 -30.30 -12.58
C TYR A 283 25.46 -30.58 -11.18
N ASN A 284 25.35 -29.52 -10.38
CA ASN A 284 24.62 -29.55 -9.12
C ASN A 284 23.59 -28.42 -9.10
N GLU A 285 22.50 -28.66 -8.38
CA GLU A 285 21.40 -27.69 -8.26
C GLU A 285 21.87 -26.40 -7.55
N GLU A 286 22.92 -26.49 -6.73
CA GLU A 286 23.50 -25.38 -5.99
C GLU A 286 24.21 -24.34 -6.89
N VAL A 287 24.91 -24.79 -7.94
CA VAL A 287 25.57 -23.94 -8.96
C VAL A 287 24.50 -23.18 -9.74
N LEU A 288 23.42 -23.87 -10.14
CA LEU A 288 22.28 -23.23 -10.80
C LEU A 288 21.59 -22.23 -9.87
N ASN A 289 21.41 -22.57 -8.58
CA ASN A 289 20.81 -21.66 -7.61
C ASN A 289 21.68 -20.43 -7.35
N LYS A 290 23.02 -20.55 -7.37
CA LYS A 290 23.93 -19.40 -7.29
C LYS A 290 23.85 -18.52 -8.53
N LEU A 291 23.69 -19.09 -9.72
CA LEU A 291 23.44 -18.32 -10.95
C LEU A 291 22.08 -17.61 -10.90
N LYS A 292 21.01 -18.28 -10.45
CA LYS A 292 19.69 -17.67 -10.22
C LYS A 292 19.77 -16.51 -9.22
N LEU A 293 20.53 -16.68 -8.13
CA LEU A 293 20.74 -15.64 -7.12
C LEU A 293 21.44 -14.40 -7.71
N LEU A 294 22.42 -14.59 -8.58
CA LEU A 294 23.12 -13.49 -9.27
C LEU A 294 22.14 -12.67 -10.13
N TYR A 295 21.28 -13.33 -10.89
CA TYR A 295 20.25 -12.66 -11.67
C TYR A 295 19.21 -11.96 -10.79
N LYS A 296 18.75 -12.62 -9.72
CA LYS A 296 17.80 -12.03 -8.77
C LYS A 296 18.34 -10.77 -8.12
N ASN A 297 19.60 -10.78 -7.69
CA ASN A 297 20.24 -9.63 -7.04
C ASN A 297 20.47 -8.48 -8.01
N ASN A 298 20.83 -8.76 -9.27
CA ASN A 298 20.95 -7.71 -10.30
C ASN A 298 19.65 -6.92 -10.48
N TYR A 299 18.49 -7.57 -10.34
CA TYR A 299 17.19 -6.90 -10.38
C TYR A 299 16.71 -6.37 -9.02
N SER A 300 17.22 -6.88 -7.89
CA SER A 300 16.80 -6.48 -6.53
C SER A 300 17.64 -5.33 -5.95
N ASN A 301 18.93 -5.25 -6.28
CA ASN A 301 19.83 -4.16 -5.87
C ASN A 301 19.45 -2.82 -6.53
N ASP A 302 18.84 -2.87 -7.72
CA ASP A 302 18.20 -1.70 -8.32
C ASP A 302 17.01 -1.19 -7.49
N ILE A 303 16.49 -1.95 -6.51
CA ILE A 303 15.22 -1.64 -5.81
C ILE A 303 15.43 -1.32 -4.31
N ASP A 304 16.38 -1.97 -3.63
CA ASP A 304 16.60 -1.79 -2.18
C ASP A 304 17.61 -0.66 -1.87
N ASN A 305 17.09 0.57 -1.68
CA ASN A 305 17.85 1.78 -1.32
C ASN A 305 18.44 1.81 0.12
N ASN A 306 18.45 0.70 0.88
CA ASN A 306 18.86 0.72 2.29
C ASN A 306 20.36 0.55 2.55
N THR A 307 21.14 0.32 1.50
CA THR A 307 22.59 0.46 1.56
C THR A 307 22.94 1.48 0.52
N GLN A 308 23.78 2.46 0.87
CA GLN A 308 24.58 3.17 -0.11
C GLN A 308 24.99 2.14 -1.16
N SER A 309 24.58 2.34 -2.40
CA SER A 309 24.94 1.48 -3.51
C SER A 309 26.45 1.63 -3.70
N ASP A 310 27.22 0.99 -2.84
CA ASP A 310 28.60 0.75 -3.12
C ASP A 310 28.58 -0.11 -4.38
N GLU A 311 29.15 0.41 -5.47
CA GLU A 311 29.54 -0.39 -6.64
C GLU A 311 30.33 -1.65 -6.23
N SER A 312 30.86 -1.68 -4.99
CA SER A 312 31.47 -2.83 -4.34
C SER A 312 30.55 -4.05 -4.17
N SER A 313 29.22 -3.89 -4.07
CA SER A 313 28.28 -4.98 -3.75
C SER A 313 27.97 -5.89 -4.95
N ASP A 314 27.74 -5.31 -6.14
CA ASP A 314 27.56 -6.06 -7.39
C ASP A 314 28.85 -6.77 -7.81
N LEU A 315 29.99 -6.07 -7.68
CA LEU A 315 31.32 -6.65 -7.82
C LEU A 315 31.53 -7.79 -6.82
N ALA A 316 31.13 -7.63 -5.54
CA ALA A 316 31.29 -8.66 -4.52
C ALA A 316 30.44 -9.92 -4.79
N ILE A 317 29.23 -9.79 -5.34
CA ILE A 317 28.37 -10.93 -5.67
C ILE A 317 28.87 -11.65 -6.92
N PHE A 318 29.26 -10.92 -7.96
CA PHE A 318 29.90 -11.50 -9.14
C PHE A 318 31.23 -12.19 -8.78
N GLU A 319 32.06 -11.54 -7.95
CA GLU A 319 33.26 -12.12 -7.37
C GLU A 319 32.93 -13.32 -6.47
N SER A 320 31.80 -13.34 -5.76
CA SER A 320 31.40 -14.51 -4.96
C SER A 320 31.03 -15.71 -5.83
N PHE A 321 30.34 -15.50 -6.95
CA PHE A 321 30.03 -16.55 -7.92
C PHE A 321 31.31 -17.03 -8.62
N LYS A 322 32.17 -16.11 -9.04
CA LYS A 322 33.49 -16.42 -9.60
C LYS A 322 34.36 -17.18 -8.60
N LYS A 323 34.37 -16.78 -7.32
CA LYS A 323 35.10 -17.45 -6.23
C LYS A 323 34.55 -18.85 -5.93
N TYR A 324 33.23 -19.02 -6.02
CA TYR A 324 32.61 -20.33 -5.90
C TYR A 324 33.04 -21.26 -7.04
N LEU A 325 33.07 -20.77 -8.29
CA LEU A 325 33.59 -21.52 -9.43
C LEU A 325 35.11 -21.77 -9.33
N LEU A 326 35.89 -20.82 -8.80
CA LEU A 326 37.33 -20.96 -8.49
C LEU A 326 37.62 -22.02 -7.42
N ASN A 327 36.68 -22.28 -6.51
CA ASN A 327 36.83 -23.36 -5.53
C ASN A 327 36.58 -24.75 -6.16
N ILE A 328 35.99 -24.80 -7.36
CA ILE A 328 35.66 -26.03 -8.09
C ILE A 328 36.70 -26.30 -9.20
N ILE A 329 37.29 -25.25 -9.79
CA ILE A 329 38.30 -25.34 -10.85
C ILE A 329 39.61 -24.66 -10.40
N ASP A 330 40.73 -25.37 -10.47
CA ASP A 330 42.06 -24.86 -10.08
C ASP A 330 42.68 -23.87 -11.10
N ASP A 331 42.15 -23.79 -12.33
CA ASP A 331 42.71 -22.99 -13.44
C ASP A 331 41.91 -21.70 -13.73
N LYS A 332 42.56 -20.55 -13.51
CA LYS A 332 41.99 -19.21 -13.76
C LYS A 332 41.62 -18.96 -15.22
N GLU A 333 42.37 -19.52 -16.18
CA GLU A 333 42.13 -19.27 -17.62
C GLU A 333 40.87 -20.01 -18.12
N ASN A 334 40.56 -21.14 -17.49
CA ASN A 334 39.35 -21.92 -17.76
C ASN A 334 38.09 -21.27 -17.17
N ILE A 335 38.23 -20.53 -16.08
CA ILE A 335 37.10 -19.85 -15.43
C ILE A 335 36.60 -18.67 -16.24
N ASP A 336 37.50 -17.87 -16.81
CA ASP A 336 37.07 -16.75 -17.66
C ASP A 336 36.35 -17.26 -18.93
N LYS A 337 36.79 -18.40 -19.49
CA LYS A 337 36.08 -19.08 -20.60
C LYS A 337 34.73 -19.66 -20.17
N LEU A 338 34.66 -20.30 -19.00
CA LEU A 338 33.42 -20.82 -18.44
C LEU A 338 32.40 -19.69 -18.24
N ILE A 339 32.82 -18.56 -17.65
CA ILE A 339 31.96 -17.39 -17.47
C ILE A 339 31.49 -16.83 -18.81
N GLN A 340 32.34 -16.79 -19.84
CA GLN A 340 31.93 -16.36 -21.19
C GLN A 340 30.88 -17.31 -21.82
N GLU A 341 31.05 -18.62 -21.68
CA GLU A 341 30.08 -19.59 -22.19
C GLU A 341 28.74 -19.51 -21.43
N ILE A 342 28.78 -19.39 -20.10
CA ILE A 342 27.57 -19.19 -19.28
C ILE A 342 26.87 -17.88 -19.67
N SER A 343 27.63 -16.78 -19.84
CA SER A 343 27.09 -15.49 -20.26
C SER A 343 26.43 -15.56 -21.65
N SER A 344 27.06 -16.27 -22.60
CA SER A 344 26.50 -16.52 -23.93
C SER A 344 25.20 -17.34 -23.87
N LEU A 345 25.13 -18.38 -23.03
CA LEU A 345 23.91 -19.14 -22.80
C LEU A 345 22.80 -18.24 -22.23
N CYS A 346 23.10 -17.43 -21.22
CA CYS A 346 22.11 -16.54 -20.62
C CYS A 346 21.68 -15.41 -21.58
N SER A 347 22.55 -14.99 -22.51
CA SER A 347 22.21 -14.00 -23.54
C SER A 347 21.31 -14.57 -24.65
N SER A 348 21.44 -15.87 -24.94
CA SER A 348 20.71 -16.55 -26.00
C SER A 348 19.43 -17.24 -25.50
N ASN A 349 19.33 -17.55 -24.21
CA ASN A 349 18.16 -18.16 -23.59
C ASN A 349 17.56 -17.23 -22.53
N ASN A 350 16.32 -16.77 -22.79
CA ASN A 350 15.65 -15.78 -21.95
C ASN A 350 14.97 -16.37 -20.69
N TYR A 351 15.16 -17.66 -20.40
CA TYR A 351 14.53 -18.35 -19.27
C TYR A 351 14.84 -17.68 -17.92
N LEU A 352 16.12 -17.48 -17.60
CA LEU A 352 16.55 -16.87 -16.33
C LEU A 352 16.07 -15.42 -16.19
N ASN A 353 16.09 -14.64 -17.28
CA ASN A 353 15.60 -13.25 -17.26
C ASN A 353 14.11 -13.19 -16.93
N LYS A 354 13.28 -14.06 -17.52
CA LYS A 354 11.83 -14.09 -17.29
C LYS A 354 11.48 -14.43 -15.85
N ILE A 355 12.14 -15.44 -15.28
CA ILE A 355 11.92 -15.84 -13.88
C ILE A 355 12.41 -14.74 -12.93
N SER A 356 13.60 -14.20 -13.16
CA SER A 356 14.23 -13.23 -12.25
C SER A 356 13.53 -11.88 -12.26
N ALA A 357 13.07 -11.39 -13.43
CA ALA A 357 12.25 -10.18 -13.51
C ALA A 357 10.93 -10.34 -12.75
N SER A 358 10.29 -11.51 -12.88
CA SER A 358 9.05 -11.84 -12.18
C SER A 358 9.23 -11.89 -10.67
N GLU A 359 10.27 -12.58 -10.18
CA GLU A 359 10.58 -12.64 -8.75
C GLU A 359 10.90 -11.25 -8.15
N SER A 360 11.52 -10.37 -8.93
CA SER A 360 11.86 -9.01 -8.51
C SER A 360 10.65 -8.08 -8.51
N PHE A 361 9.69 -8.28 -9.43
CA PHE A 361 8.41 -7.60 -9.32
C PHE A 361 7.65 -8.04 -8.07
N LEU A 362 7.66 -9.33 -7.73
CA LEU A 362 7.06 -9.78 -6.48
C LEU A 362 7.76 -9.23 -5.26
N SER A 363 9.09 -9.07 -5.27
CA SER A 363 9.81 -8.52 -4.12
C SER A 363 9.41 -7.08 -3.83
N LEU A 364 9.08 -6.26 -4.85
CA LEU A 364 8.51 -4.91 -4.68
C LEU A 364 7.24 -4.92 -3.81
N TYR A 365 6.35 -5.89 -4.05
CA TYR A 365 5.11 -6.07 -3.29
C TYR A 365 5.28 -6.84 -1.99
N LYS A 366 6.31 -7.68 -1.87
CA LYS A 366 6.67 -8.37 -0.62
C LYS A 366 7.33 -7.44 0.39
N SER A 367 7.83 -6.28 -0.04
CA SER A 367 8.43 -5.36 0.91
C SER A 367 7.32 -4.89 1.85
N ASN A 368 7.44 -5.26 3.14
CA ASN A 368 6.61 -4.67 4.18
C ASN A 368 6.70 -3.13 4.12
N GLN A 369 7.72 -2.56 3.48
CA GLN A 369 7.91 -1.13 3.26
C GLN A 369 6.86 -0.47 2.35
N LEU A 370 6.40 -1.11 1.26
CA LEU A 370 5.33 -0.56 0.40
C LEU A 370 4.00 -0.57 1.16
N GLU A 371 3.67 -1.70 1.80
CA GLU A 371 2.53 -1.81 2.71
C GLU A 371 2.65 -0.77 3.83
N GLN A 372 3.80 -0.62 4.47
CA GLN A 372 4.05 0.37 5.52
C GLN A 372 3.94 1.81 5.02
N TYR A 373 4.43 2.13 3.82
CA TYR A 373 4.32 3.46 3.23
C TYR A 373 2.86 3.85 2.96
N LEU A 374 2.08 2.92 2.40
CA LEU A 374 0.69 3.16 2.01
C LEU A 374 -0.33 2.99 3.17
N SER A 375 -0.03 2.13 4.15
CA SER A 375 -0.93 1.77 5.25
C SER A 375 -0.75 2.57 6.54
N GLN A 376 0.24 3.47 6.61
CA GLN A 376 0.59 4.18 7.85
C GLN A 376 -0.44 5.22 8.32
N LYS A 377 -1.30 5.71 7.43
CA LYS A 377 -2.24 6.79 7.75
C LYS A 377 -3.69 6.34 7.71
N HIS A 378 -4.44 6.82 8.71
CA HIS A 378 -5.90 6.79 8.70
C HIS A 378 -6.42 7.54 7.48
N LYS A 379 -7.45 7.01 6.83
CA LYS A 379 -8.00 7.51 5.57
C LYS A 379 -9.35 8.15 5.81
N ASP A 380 -9.42 9.45 5.56
CA ASP A 380 -10.65 10.22 5.60
C ASP A 380 -11.21 10.33 4.19
N ILE A 381 -12.37 9.71 3.94
CA ILE A 381 -12.97 9.59 2.62
C ILE A 381 -14.26 10.38 2.56
N TYR A 382 -14.25 11.48 1.81
CA TYR A 382 -15.40 12.33 1.57
C TYR A 382 -16.21 11.82 0.37
N LEU A 383 -17.51 11.70 0.56
CA LEU A 383 -18.49 11.29 -0.45
C LEU A 383 -19.18 12.52 -1.05
N ASP A 384 -19.37 12.49 -2.37
CA ASP A 384 -20.19 13.43 -3.12
C ASP A 384 -21.64 12.93 -3.33
N THR A 385 -22.47 13.74 -3.97
CA THR A 385 -23.87 13.38 -4.24
C THR A 385 -24.02 12.05 -4.99
N PRO A 386 -23.39 11.83 -6.17
CA PRO A 386 -23.47 10.54 -6.86
C PRO A 386 -23.03 9.33 -6.03
N THR A 387 -21.92 9.45 -5.30
CA THR A 387 -21.38 8.31 -4.52
C THR A 387 -22.32 7.92 -3.38
N PHE A 388 -22.90 8.90 -2.68
CA PHE A 388 -23.90 8.64 -1.66
C PHE A 388 -25.21 8.05 -2.25
N VAL A 389 -25.61 8.49 -3.46
CA VAL A 389 -26.75 7.88 -4.17
C VAL A 389 -26.52 6.40 -4.47
N TYR A 390 -25.31 6.00 -4.88
CA TYR A 390 -25.00 4.58 -5.07
C TYR A 390 -24.91 3.80 -3.75
N LEU A 391 -24.50 4.46 -2.65
CA LEU A 391 -24.55 3.89 -1.30
C LEU A 391 -26.00 3.64 -0.85
N LEU A 392 -26.93 4.54 -1.16
CA LEU A 392 -28.37 4.32 -0.93
C LEU A 392 -28.90 3.11 -1.70
N CYS A 393 -28.42 2.87 -2.93
CA CYS A 393 -28.78 1.65 -3.65
C CYS A 393 -28.35 0.39 -2.88
N SER A 394 -27.16 0.39 -2.24
CA SER A 394 -26.73 -0.77 -1.44
C SER A 394 -27.47 -0.92 -0.11
N TYR A 395 -28.11 0.14 0.40
CA TYR A 395 -28.81 0.13 1.68
C TYR A 395 -30.02 -0.82 1.72
N TYR A 396 -30.64 -1.12 0.57
CA TYR A 396 -31.74 -2.10 0.49
C TYR A 396 -31.29 -3.54 0.80
N GLY A 397 -30.01 -3.88 0.62
CA GLY A 397 -29.45 -5.14 1.15
C GLY A 397 -29.65 -6.41 0.31
N VAL A 398 -29.52 -6.34 -1.03
CA VAL A 398 -29.56 -7.56 -1.87
C VAL A 398 -28.19 -8.27 -1.94
N ASP A 399 -28.14 -9.49 -1.38
CA ASP A 399 -26.92 -10.30 -1.26
C ASP A 399 -26.56 -11.11 -2.52
N ASN A 400 -27.55 -11.62 -3.26
CA ASN A 400 -27.34 -12.72 -4.23
C ASN A 400 -27.34 -12.32 -5.72
N ASN A 401 -27.53 -11.03 -6.05
CA ASN A 401 -27.44 -10.54 -7.42
C ASN A 401 -26.90 -9.11 -7.46
N ASP A 402 -25.81 -8.90 -8.20
CA ASP A 402 -25.21 -7.57 -8.37
C ASP A 402 -25.74 -6.89 -9.61
N TRP A 403 -26.27 -5.68 -9.44
CA TRP A 403 -26.64 -4.79 -10.53
C TRP A 403 -25.44 -4.59 -11.46
N ASP A 404 -25.62 -4.82 -12.76
CA ASP A 404 -24.59 -4.66 -13.79
C ASP A 404 -24.32 -3.20 -14.13
N ASN A 405 -24.02 -2.43 -13.08
CA ASN A 405 -23.63 -1.04 -13.15
C ASN A 405 -22.21 -0.91 -12.54
N PRO A 406 -21.20 -0.52 -13.33
CA PRO A 406 -19.82 -0.40 -12.85
C PRO A 406 -19.67 0.55 -11.66
N PHE A 407 -20.45 1.63 -11.61
CA PHE A 407 -20.40 2.62 -10.54
C PHE A 407 -20.97 2.08 -9.23
N TYR A 408 -22.09 1.35 -9.30
CA TYR A 408 -22.67 0.66 -8.15
C TYR A 408 -21.71 -0.38 -7.56
N ARG A 409 -21.12 -1.24 -8.42
CA ARG A 409 -20.15 -2.26 -7.99
C ARG A 409 -18.92 -1.63 -7.33
N SER A 410 -18.44 -0.52 -7.90
CA SER A 410 -17.30 0.21 -7.35
C SER A 410 -17.61 0.77 -5.95
N MET A 411 -18.81 1.30 -5.74
CA MET A 411 -19.23 1.82 -4.43
C MET A 411 -19.45 0.69 -3.41
N LYS A 412 -20.11 -0.41 -3.81
CA LYS A 412 -20.31 -1.60 -2.96
C LYS A 412 -18.98 -2.19 -2.51
N SER A 413 -17.96 -2.21 -3.38
CA SER A 413 -16.60 -2.64 -3.04
C SER A 413 -15.96 -1.71 -1.99
N LEU A 414 -16.12 -0.39 -2.14
CA LEU A 414 -15.57 0.59 -1.20
C LEU A 414 -16.24 0.48 0.19
N ILE A 415 -17.55 0.24 0.25
CA ILE A 415 -18.29 -0.01 1.50
C ILE A 415 -17.74 -1.25 2.20
N LYS A 416 -17.62 -2.39 1.48
CA LYS A 416 -17.02 -3.61 2.05
C LYS A 416 -15.59 -3.38 2.58
N LEU A 417 -14.81 -2.52 1.92
CA LEU A 417 -13.47 -2.18 2.40
C LEU A 417 -13.50 -1.41 3.72
N LYS A 418 -14.43 -0.47 3.87
CA LYS A 418 -14.65 0.21 5.15
C LYS A 418 -15.03 -0.80 6.24
N ASP A 419 -15.97 -1.71 5.95
CA ASP A 419 -16.43 -2.72 6.91
C ASP A 419 -15.31 -3.66 7.36
N ASN A 420 -14.37 -3.97 6.46
CA ASN A 420 -13.20 -4.81 6.77
C ASN A 420 -12.11 -4.05 7.55
N TYR A 421 -12.05 -2.72 7.45
CA TYR A 421 -11.00 -1.89 8.05
C TYR A 421 -11.56 -0.66 8.78
N PRO A 422 -12.47 -0.83 9.76
CA PRO A 422 -13.17 0.29 10.39
C PRO A 422 -12.23 1.23 11.16
N ASP A 423 -11.14 0.72 11.73
CA ASP A 423 -10.16 1.51 12.49
C ASP A 423 -9.21 2.33 11.59
N LYS A 424 -9.24 2.12 10.26
CA LYS A 424 -8.34 2.77 9.31
C LYS A 424 -9.07 3.67 8.31
N ILE A 425 -10.38 3.53 8.17
CA ILE A 425 -11.18 4.18 7.14
C ILE A 425 -12.40 4.84 7.76
N SER A 426 -12.50 6.16 7.62
CA SER A 426 -13.69 6.92 7.99
C SER A 426 -14.33 7.55 6.76
N PHE A 427 -15.66 7.48 6.68
CA PHE A 427 -16.43 8.15 5.64
C PHE A 427 -16.99 9.46 6.16
N TYR A 428 -17.02 10.46 5.28
CA TYR A 428 -17.53 11.79 5.55
C TYR A 428 -18.46 12.25 4.44
N ILE A 429 -19.45 13.06 4.77
CA ILE A 429 -20.28 13.77 3.78
C ILE A 429 -20.66 15.15 4.29
N THR A 430 -20.73 16.13 3.39
CA THR A 430 -21.24 17.45 3.75
C THR A 430 -22.76 17.48 3.74
N GLN A 431 -23.36 18.23 4.68
CA GLN A 431 -24.82 18.43 4.73
C GLN A 431 -25.38 18.98 3.40
N ASN A 432 -24.57 19.78 2.70
CA ASN A 432 -24.86 20.32 1.38
C ASN A 432 -25.09 19.24 0.32
N TYR A 433 -24.22 18.22 0.25
CA TYR A 433 -24.41 17.10 -0.66
C TYR A 433 -25.58 16.20 -0.25
N LEU A 434 -25.85 16.00 1.06
CA LEU A 434 -27.08 15.33 1.49
C LEU A 434 -28.34 16.04 0.96
N GLY A 435 -28.34 17.37 0.96
CA GLY A 435 -29.42 18.17 0.37
C GLY A 435 -29.59 17.93 -1.14
N GLU A 436 -28.51 17.73 -1.89
CA GLU A 436 -28.59 17.34 -3.30
C GLU A 436 -29.11 15.92 -3.48
N VAL A 437 -28.71 14.97 -2.62
CA VAL A 437 -29.23 13.60 -2.62
C VAL A 437 -30.75 13.61 -2.41
N ALA A 438 -31.26 14.42 -1.47
CA ALA A 438 -32.70 14.63 -1.29
C ALA A 438 -33.36 15.19 -2.57
N GLY A 439 -32.66 16.06 -3.31
CA GLY A 439 -33.06 16.52 -4.63
C GLY A 439 -33.14 15.41 -5.68
N GLU A 440 -32.21 14.45 -5.69
CA GLU A 440 -32.25 13.28 -6.56
C GLU A 440 -33.40 12.32 -6.21
N ILE A 441 -33.69 12.11 -4.92
CA ILE A 441 -34.87 11.35 -4.48
C ILE A 441 -36.15 12.04 -4.97
N LYS A 442 -36.25 13.37 -4.81
CA LYS A 442 -37.39 14.16 -5.29
C LYS A 442 -37.61 14.00 -6.79
N LYS A 443 -36.54 14.09 -7.59
CA LYS A 443 -36.60 13.89 -9.05
C LYS A 443 -37.09 12.49 -9.39
N ALA A 444 -36.57 11.47 -8.73
CA ALA A 444 -36.98 10.08 -8.92
C ALA A 444 -38.48 9.86 -8.62
N LEU A 445 -38.98 10.44 -7.51
CA LEU A 445 -40.41 10.40 -7.16
C LEU A 445 -41.29 11.11 -8.19
N VAL A 446 -40.81 12.20 -8.79
CA VAL A 446 -41.53 12.85 -9.90
C VAL A 446 -41.53 11.96 -11.14
N PHE A 447 -40.38 11.36 -11.50
CA PHE A 447 -40.29 10.46 -12.65
C PHE A 447 -41.15 9.21 -12.51
N SER A 448 -41.31 8.68 -11.30
CA SER A 448 -42.14 7.51 -11.04
C SER A 448 -43.61 7.68 -11.45
N GLN A 449 -44.10 8.92 -11.53
CA GLN A 449 -45.45 9.20 -12.03
C GLN A 449 -45.63 8.82 -13.50
N PHE A 450 -44.53 8.73 -14.25
CA PHE A 450 -44.54 8.33 -15.65
C PHE A 450 -44.38 6.82 -15.85
N GLU A 451 -44.12 6.05 -14.79
CA GLU A 451 -43.92 4.58 -14.83
C GLU A 451 -45.13 3.86 -15.44
N SER A 452 -46.35 4.36 -15.19
CA SER A 452 -47.59 3.78 -15.72
C SER A 452 -47.81 3.99 -17.22
N TYR A 453 -47.00 4.83 -17.88
CA TYR A 453 -47.17 5.15 -19.30
C TYR A 453 -46.27 4.26 -20.16
N PRO A 454 -46.83 3.43 -21.07
CA PRO A 454 -46.04 2.52 -21.91
C PRO A 454 -44.95 3.22 -22.74
N CYS A 455 -45.19 4.46 -23.16
CA CYS A 455 -44.27 5.25 -23.96
C CYS A 455 -43.08 5.83 -23.17
N PHE A 456 -43.03 5.72 -21.84
CA PHE A 456 -41.93 6.27 -21.04
C PHE A 456 -40.59 5.60 -21.38
N LYS A 457 -40.59 4.29 -21.64
CA LYS A 457 -39.41 3.55 -22.10
C LYS A 457 -38.98 3.97 -23.52
N ASP A 458 -39.96 4.27 -24.39
CA ASP A 458 -39.71 4.74 -25.76
C ASP A 458 -39.12 6.17 -25.81
N MET A 459 -39.25 6.95 -24.73
CA MET A 459 -38.68 8.30 -24.61
C MET A 459 -37.21 8.32 -24.15
N GLY A 460 -36.57 7.14 -24.03
CA GLY A 460 -35.17 7.02 -23.64
C GLY A 460 -34.92 6.86 -22.14
N GLY A 461 -35.97 6.62 -21.34
CA GLY A 461 -35.88 6.37 -19.90
C GLY A 461 -35.37 7.56 -19.09
N THR A 462 -34.79 7.30 -17.93
CA THR A 462 -34.23 8.33 -17.03
C THR A 462 -32.75 8.09 -16.75
N ARG A 463 -32.03 9.17 -16.45
CA ARG A 463 -30.64 9.12 -15.96
C ARG A 463 -30.56 9.06 -14.44
N ASN A 464 -31.70 9.10 -13.74
CA ASN A 464 -31.72 9.07 -12.29
C ASN A 464 -31.35 7.66 -11.77
N THR A 465 -30.27 7.58 -11.00
CA THR A 465 -29.67 6.34 -10.54
C THR A 465 -30.59 5.52 -9.63
N LEU A 466 -31.28 6.16 -8.68
CA LEU A 466 -32.18 5.47 -7.73
C LEU A 466 -33.35 4.83 -8.46
N PHE A 467 -33.97 5.54 -9.39
CA PHE A 467 -35.06 4.99 -10.19
C PHE A 467 -34.59 3.81 -11.05
N ASN A 468 -33.42 3.93 -11.68
CA ASN A 468 -32.87 2.85 -12.50
C ASN A 468 -32.50 1.61 -11.67
N TYR A 469 -32.05 1.80 -10.43
CA TYR A 469 -31.79 0.69 -9.50
C TYR A 469 -33.10 -0.02 -9.09
N TYR A 470 -34.15 0.74 -8.76
CA TYR A 470 -35.48 0.19 -8.51
C TYR A 470 -36.01 -0.63 -9.71
N GLU A 471 -35.91 -0.09 -10.94
CA GLU A 471 -36.32 -0.82 -12.15
C GLU A 471 -35.53 -2.12 -12.31
N TYR A 472 -34.24 -2.13 -11.99
CA TYR A 472 -33.43 -3.35 -11.99
C TYR A 472 -33.97 -4.38 -10.98
N LEU A 473 -34.21 -3.98 -9.72
CA LEU A 473 -34.75 -4.85 -8.69
C LEU A 473 -36.11 -5.42 -9.09
N LYS A 474 -36.98 -4.59 -9.66
CA LYS A 474 -38.30 -4.97 -10.16
C LYS A 474 -38.24 -6.00 -11.28
N HIS A 475 -37.43 -5.77 -12.31
CA HIS A 475 -37.32 -6.69 -13.45
C HIS A 475 -36.61 -8.00 -13.09
N SER A 476 -35.73 -7.98 -12.08
CA SER A 476 -35.01 -9.17 -11.62
C SER A 476 -35.73 -9.91 -10.48
N GLU A 477 -36.94 -9.48 -10.10
CA GLU A 477 -37.75 -10.07 -9.02
C GLU A 477 -36.99 -10.18 -7.69
N LEU A 478 -36.25 -9.13 -7.32
CA LEU A 478 -35.33 -9.10 -6.16
C LEU A 478 -35.90 -8.43 -4.91
N PHE A 479 -37.14 -7.94 -4.95
CA PHE A 479 -37.79 -7.40 -3.75
C PHE A 479 -38.16 -8.53 -2.79
N ASP A 480 -38.04 -8.28 -1.49
CA ASP A 480 -38.61 -9.19 -0.50
C ASP A 480 -40.13 -9.23 -0.66
N LYS A 481 -40.70 -10.43 -0.59
CA LYS A 481 -42.14 -10.63 -0.71
C LYS A 481 -42.89 -9.98 0.44
N ASP A 482 -42.24 -9.81 1.58
CA ASP A 482 -42.81 -9.19 2.77
C ASP A 482 -42.89 -7.66 2.65
N ASP A 483 -42.09 -7.03 1.78
CA ASP A 483 -42.03 -5.57 1.64
C ASP A 483 -43.22 -4.97 0.85
N ASN A 484 -43.96 -5.79 0.09
CA ASN A 484 -45.12 -5.37 -0.72
C ASN A 484 -44.83 -4.16 -1.66
N ILE A 485 -43.67 -4.15 -2.31
CA ILE A 485 -43.24 -3.06 -3.21
C ILE A 485 -43.89 -3.23 -4.60
N GLU A 486 -44.84 -2.37 -4.96
CA GLU A 486 -45.47 -2.38 -6.29
C GLU A 486 -44.95 -1.26 -7.20
N ASN A 487 -44.65 -0.10 -6.61
CA ASN A 487 -44.20 1.10 -7.31
C ASN A 487 -42.99 1.75 -6.61
N PHE A 488 -42.36 2.73 -7.27
CA PHE A 488 -41.18 3.41 -6.74
C PHE A 488 -41.40 4.11 -5.38
N LYS A 489 -42.63 4.58 -5.08
CA LYS A 489 -42.92 5.19 -3.77
C LYS A 489 -42.87 4.16 -2.67
N ASP A 490 -43.39 2.96 -2.91
CA ASP A 490 -43.34 1.85 -1.95
C ASP A 490 -41.88 1.46 -1.69
N PHE A 491 -41.05 1.47 -2.73
CA PHE A 491 -39.61 1.25 -2.59
C PHE A 491 -38.95 2.32 -1.69
N ILE A 492 -39.17 3.61 -1.94
CA ILE A 492 -38.62 4.68 -1.09
C ILE A 492 -39.16 4.60 0.34
N TYR A 493 -40.43 4.22 0.51
CA TYR A 493 -41.04 3.99 1.82
C TYR A 493 -40.35 2.82 2.54
N SER A 494 -40.09 1.71 1.85
CA SER A 494 -39.38 0.54 2.41
C SER A 494 -37.95 0.85 2.84
N LEU A 495 -37.29 1.82 2.20
CA LEU A 495 -35.97 2.30 2.65
C LEU A 495 -36.06 3.11 3.96
N GLY A 496 -37.23 3.58 4.37
CA GLY A 496 -37.43 4.34 5.61
C GLY A 496 -37.79 5.82 5.42
N LEU A 497 -38.07 6.28 4.19
CA LEU A 497 -38.58 7.63 3.95
C LEU A 497 -40.12 7.65 3.87
N ASP A 498 -40.77 7.98 4.99
CA ASP A 498 -42.23 8.06 5.08
C ASP A 498 -42.86 9.08 4.12
N ASN A 499 -42.23 10.25 3.96
CA ASN A 499 -42.75 11.32 3.12
C ASN A 499 -42.35 11.14 1.65
N THR A 500 -43.14 10.38 0.90
CA THR A 500 -42.94 10.13 -0.53
C THR A 500 -43.62 11.15 -1.45
N ASN A 501 -44.17 12.25 -0.91
CA ASN A 501 -44.80 13.31 -1.69
C ASN A 501 -43.78 14.41 -2.05
N PRO A 502 -43.29 14.49 -3.30
CA PRO A 502 -42.27 15.47 -3.69
C PRO A 502 -42.74 16.94 -3.61
N ASN A 503 -44.05 17.17 -3.54
CA ASN A 503 -44.65 18.50 -3.45
C ASN A 503 -44.93 18.96 -2.01
N ASP A 504 -44.69 18.12 -1.01
CA ASP A 504 -44.83 18.51 0.40
C ASP A 504 -43.75 19.56 0.76
N ALA A 505 -44.15 20.62 1.45
CA ALA A 505 -43.25 21.64 1.96
C ALA A 505 -42.21 21.09 2.96
N ARG A 506 -42.54 19.98 3.64
CA ARG A 506 -41.63 19.29 4.57
C ARG A 506 -40.77 18.22 3.90
N PHE A 507 -40.97 17.92 2.62
CA PHE A 507 -40.27 16.84 1.93
C PHE A 507 -38.74 16.89 2.14
N PHE A 508 -38.10 18.04 1.92
CA PHE A 508 -36.65 18.17 2.10
C PHE A 508 -36.20 17.97 3.54
N LYS A 509 -37.03 18.37 4.52
CA LYS A 509 -36.71 18.16 5.94
C LYS A 509 -36.75 16.68 6.26
N ASP A 510 -37.83 16.00 5.86
CA ASP A 510 -38.06 14.59 6.15
C ASP A 510 -37.02 13.73 5.40
N ALA A 511 -36.72 14.05 4.14
CA ALA A 511 -35.67 13.41 3.35
C ALA A 511 -34.27 13.60 3.97
N ASN A 512 -33.91 14.80 4.43
CA ASN A 512 -32.62 15.01 5.09
C ASN A 512 -32.52 14.26 6.43
N GLN A 513 -33.62 14.12 7.18
CA GLN A 513 -33.65 13.31 8.40
C GLN A 513 -33.42 11.83 8.08
N PHE A 514 -34.12 11.30 7.07
CA PHE A 514 -33.89 9.95 6.57
C PHE A 514 -32.43 9.74 6.13
N LEU A 515 -31.88 10.64 5.32
CA LEU A 515 -30.50 10.54 4.84
C LEU A 515 -29.46 10.67 5.97
N SER A 516 -29.76 11.44 7.02
CA SER A 516 -28.93 11.51 8.22
C SER A 516 -28.93 10.18 8.97
N GLN A 517 -30.09 9.51 9.07
CA GLN A 517 -30.17 8.17 9.65
C GLN A 517 -29.36 7.16 8.84
N VAL A 518 -29.48 7.17 7.50
CA VAL A 518 -28.66 6.30 6.64
C VAL A 518 -27.16 6.57 6.83
N ALA A 519 -26.77 7.83 6.96
CA ALA A 519 -25.38 8.19 7.24
C ALA A 519 -24.92 7.63 8.59
N GLU A 520 -25.74 7.73 9.64
CA GLU A 520 -25.46 7.14 10.96
C GLU A 520 -25.36 5.61 10.91
N ASP A 521 -26.26 4.93 10.20
CA ASP A 521 -26.27 3.47 10.08
C ASP A 521 -24.99 2.91 9.41
N TYR A 522 -24.38 3.72 8.53
CA TYR A 522 -23.11 3.40 7.88
C TYR A 522 -21.89 4.00 8.59
N ASP A 523 -22.01 4.55 9.80
CA ASP A 523 -20.92 5.26 10.50
C ASP A 523 -20.26 6.38 9.65
N ILE A 524 -21.06 7.17 8.93
CA ILE A 524 -20.61 8.29 8.10
C ILE A 524 -20.71 9.58 8.90
N SER A 525 -19.59 10.26 9.07
CA SER A 525 -19.52 11.53 9.79
C SER A 525 -20.04 12.68 8.91
N MET A 526 -21.08 13.36 9.39
CA MET A 526 -21.66 14.52 8.70
C MET A 526 -20.91 15.80 9.08
N ILE A 527 -20.44 16.54 8.09
CA ILE A 527 -19.71 17.80 8.27
C ILE A 527 -20.58 18.98 7.81
N SER A 528 -20.62 20.01 8.65
CA SER A 528 -21.25 21.28 8.32
C SER A 528 -20.27 22.25 7.67
N TRP A 529 -20.82 23.23 6.95
CA TRP A 529 -20.09 24.29 6.26
C TRP A 529 -18.99 24.95 7.12
N SER A 530 -17.79 25.11 6.55
CA SER A 530 -16.73 25.95 7.12
C SER A 530 -16.78 27.37 6.55
N GLN A 531 -16.63 28.37 7.41
CA GLN A 531 -16.56 29.77 6.98
C GLN A 531 -15.18 30.05 6.41
N ASN A 532 -15.11 30.32 5.09
CA ASN A 532 -13.90 30.76 4.43
C ASN A 532 -14.13 32.14 3.78
N ASP A 533 -13.27 33.10 4.10
CA ASP A 533 -13.38 34.49 3.65
C ASP A 533 -13.28 34.65 2.12
N LYS A 534 -12.63 33.70 1.43
CA LYS A 534 -12.45 33.69 -0.02
C LYS A 534 -13.49 32.85 -0.78
N TYR A 535 -14.48 32.29 -0.08
CA TYR A 535 -15.52 31.45 -0.70
C TYR A 535 -16.15 32.08 -1.95
N ALA A 536 -16.52 33.37 -1.87
CA ALA A 536 -17.13 34.08 -2.98
C ALA A 536 -16.20 34.22 -4.20
N GLU A 537 -14.90 34.39 -3.97
CA GLU A 537 -13.88 34.48 -5.01
C GLU A 537 -13.72 33.12 -5.72
N PHE A 538 -13.63 32.04 -4.95
CA PHE A 538 -13.52 30.68 -5.49
C PHE A 538 -14.76 30.27 -6.27
N LYS A 539 -15.97 30.63 -5.81
CA LYS A 539 -17.21 30.39 -6.56
C LYS A 539 -17.17 31.05 -7.94
N VAL A 540 -16.84 32.34 -8.00
CA VAL A 540 -16.76 33.08 -9.28
C VAL A 540 -15.67 32.53 -10.19
N ALA A 541 -14.52 32.13 -9.62
CA ALA A 541 -13.45 31.50 -10.38
C ALA A 541 -13.92 30.17 -10.98
N TYR A 542 -14.63 29.35 -10.20
CA TYR A 542 -15.13 28.06 -10.64
C TYR A 542 -16.18 28.19 -11.75
N GLU A 543 -17.12 29.13 -11.63
CA GLU A 543 -18.11 29.44 -12.67
C GLU A 543 -17.44 29.78 -14.02
N LYS A 544 -16.39 30.61 -13.98
CA LYS A 544 -15.61 30.96 -15.19
C LYS A 544 -14.89 29.75 -15.79
N MET A 545 -14.35 28.87 -14.96
CA MET A 545 -13.69 27.64 -15.41
C MET A 545 -14.67 26.65 -16.05
N LEU A 546 -15.86 26.50 -15.47
CA LEU A 546 -16.92 25.64 -16.02
C LEU A 546 -17.39 26.17 -17.38
N LEU A 547 -17.60 27.48 -17.50
CA LEU A 547 -17.95 28.15 -18.77
C LEU A 547 -16.86 27.93 -19.84
N ALA A 548 -15.59 28.11 -19.49
CA ALA A 548 -14.47 27.91 -20.41
C ALA A 548 -14.38 26.45 -20.92
N ASN A 549 -14.72 25.48 -20.08
CA ASN A 549 -14.71 24.05 -20.42
C ASN A 549 -16.06 23.53 -20.96
N SER A 550 -17.01 24.41 -21.28
CA SER A 550 -18.36 24.04 -21.76
C SER A 550 -19.09 23.05 -20.83
N LYS A 551 -18.86 23.15 -19.52
CA LYS A 551 -19.54 22.36 -18.49
C LYS A 551 -20.64 23.20 -17.85
N ASN A 552 -21.84 22.63 -17.76
CA ASN A 552 -22.99 23.28 -17.12
C ASN A 552 -23.29 22.61 -15.78
N LYS A 553 -23.28 23.40 -14.69
CA LYS A 553 -23.70 22.99 -13.36
C LYS A 553 -24.73 23.96 -12.80
N SER A 554 -25.59 23.47 -11.91
CA SER A 554 -26.51 24.34 -11.17
C SER A 554 -25.73 25.21 -10.16
N GLU A 555 -26.24 26.40 -9.85
CA GLU A 555 -25.61 27.27 -8.85
C GLU A 555 -25.43 26.58 -7.49
N MET A 556 -26.39 25.75 -7.09
CA MET A 556 -26.30 24.98 -5.83
C MET A 556 -25.15 23.96 -5.88
N ALA A 557 -25.00 23.22 -6.98
CA ALA A 557 -23.91 22.26 -7.16
C ALA A 557 -22.54 22.96 -7.11
N ILE A 558 -22.42 24.13 -7.78
CA ILE A 558 -21.19 24.95 -7.75
C ILE A 558 -20.85 25.37 -6.31
N CYS A 559 -21.84 25.85 -5.55
CA CYS A 559 -21.65 26.21 -4.15
C CYS A 559 -21.17 25.01 -3.30
N ASN A 560 -21.77 23.85 -3.53
CA ASN A 560 -21.47 22.64 -2.76
C ASN A 560 -20.08 22.08 -3.10
N ASP A 561 -19.68 22.08 -4.38
CA ASP A 561 -18.34 21.71 -4.81
C ASP A 561 -17.26 22.60 -4.17
N VAL A 562 -17.48 23.93 -4.14
CA VAL A 562 -16.55 24.88 -3.51
C VAL A 562 -16.42 24.61 -2.01
N ASN A 563 -17.54 24.41 -1.32
CA ASN A 563 -17.53 24.05 0.10
C ASN A 563 -16.78 22.75 0.36
N GLN A 564 -17.03 21.72 -0.46
CA GLN A 564 -16.37 20.43 -0.32
C GLN A 564 -14.86 20.56 -0.48
N VAL A 565 -14.38 21.29 -1.48
CA VAL A 565 -12.94 21.49 -1.71
C VAL A 565 -12.28 22.21 -0.53
N ILE A 566 -12.93 23.24 0.02
CA ILE A 566 -12.42 23.98 1.18
C ILE A 566 -12.33 23.05 2.40
N VAL A 567 -13.42 22.37 2.73
CA VAL A 567 -13.46 21.40 3.86
C VAL A 567 -12.40 20.32 3.69
N SER A 568 -12.24 19.80 2.46
CA SER A 568 -11.22 18.78 2.16
C SER A 568 -9.79 19.31 2.29
N LEU A 569 -9.55 20.63 2.17
CA LEU A 569 -8.22 21.24 2.36
C LEU A 569 -7.94 21.62 3.82
N GLU A 570 -8.98 21.72 4.65
CA GLU A 570 -8.90 22.03 6.08
C GLU A 570 -8.76 20.79 6.97
N HIS A 571 -8.71 19.58 6.40
CA HIS A 571 -8.55 18.31 7.11
C HIS A 571 -7.24 18.21 7.92
N ASP A 572 -7.20 17.28 8.87
CA ASP A 572 -6.04 17.01 9.72
C ASP A 572 -4.86 16.43 8.91
N ARG A 573 -3.68 17.05 9.03
CA ARG A 573 -2.46 16.70 8.29
C ARG A 573 -1.90 15.32 8.63
N ASP A 574 -2.31 14.77 9.78
CA ASP A 574 -1.89 13.44 10.24
C ASP A 574 -2.68 12.30 9.56
N THR A 575 -3.76 12.62 8.83
CA THR A 575 -4.58 11.68 8.05
C THR A 575 -4.36 11.85 6.53
N ASP A 576 -4.71 10.84 5.74
CA ASP A 576 -4.81 10.99 4.29
C ASP A 576 -6.27 11.27 3.90
N CYS A 577 -6.51 12.45 3.33
CA CYS A 577 -7.84 12.86 2.87
C CYS A 577 -8.07 12.53 1.39
N TYR A 578 -9.23 11.94 1.11
CA TYR A 578 -9.70 11.57 -0.21
C TYR A 578 -11.08 12.18 -0.44
N LEU A 579 -11.29 12.84 -1.59
CA LEU A 579 -12.61 13.15 -2.11
C LEU A 579 -12.94 12.17 -3.22
N ILE A 580 -13.99 11.38 -3.00
CA ILE A 580 -14.43 10.36 -3.93
C ILE A 580 -15.53 10.91 -4.81
N THR A 581 -15.23 11.01 -6.10
CA THR A 581 -16.10 11.63 -7.07
C THR A 581 -15.83 11.09 -8.47
N TRP A 582 -16.85 11.12 -9.33
CA TRP A 582 -16.69 10.96 -10.78
C TRP A 582 -16.59 12.30 -11.52
N ASP A 583 -16.68 13.42 -10.80
CA ASP A 583 -16.63 14.74 -11.38
C ASP A 583 -15.20 15.24 -11.58
N THR A 584 -14.76 15.26 -12.84
CA THR A 584 -13.41 15.70 -13.21
C THR A 584 -13.19 17.20 -13.02
N THR A 585 -14.24 18.01 -12.88
CA THR A 585 -14.11 19.47 -12.76
C THR A 585 -13.62 19.92 -11.39
N ILE A 586 -13.72 19.06 -10.37
CA ILE A 586 -13.29 19.37 -8.99
C ILE A 586 -11.76 19.52 -8.89
N HIS A 587 -11.00 18.83 -9.77
CA HIS A 587 -9.54 18.96 -9.84
C HIS A 587 -9.12 20.41 -10.17
N LEU A 588 -9.80 21.02 -11.16
CA LEU A 588 -9.54 22.41 -11.57
C LEU A 588 -9.80 23.39 -10.43
N LEU A 589 -10.86 23.14 -9.67
CA LEU A 589 -11.23 23.95 -8.51
C LEU A 589 -10.19 23.86 -7.40
N ARG A 590 -9.76 22.64 -7.02
CA ARG A 590 -8.71 22.44 -6.02
C ARG A 590 -7.44 23.20 -6.39
N ASP A 591 -6.97 23.04 -7.62
CA ASP A 591 -5.71 23.65 -8.06
C ASP A 591 -5.80 25.18 -8.06
N LYS A 592 -6.99 25.73 -8.36
CA LYS A 592 -7.26 27.16 -8.23
C LYS A 592 -7.20 27.64 -6.78
N VAL A 593 -7.90 26.97 -5.87
CA VAL A 593 -7.91 27.31 -4.43
C VAL A 593 -6.50 27.30 -3.85
N LEU A 594 -5.72 26.25 -4.16
CA LEU A 594 -4.31 26.12 -3.75
C LEU A 594 -3.40 27.24 -4.26
N SER A 595 -3.71 27.80 -5.43
CA SER A 595 -2.92 28.88 -6.03
C SER A 595 -3.21 30.25 -5.41
N GLU A 596 -4.40 30.46 -4.85
CA GLU A 596 -4.89 31.76 -4.38
C GLU A 596 -4.94 31.89 -2.85
N ASP A 597 -4.92 30.80 -2.10
CA ASP A 597 -4.91 30.80 -0.64
C ASP A 597 -3.55 30.37 -0.05
N GLU A 598 -2.82 31.33 0.52
CA GLU A 598 -1.54 31.06 1.18
C GLU A 598 -1.66 30.14 2.40
N HIS A 599 -2.81 30.14 3.09
CA HIS A 599 -3.04 29.28 4.26
C HIS A 599 -3.25 27.82 3.85
N LEU A 600 -3.87 27.57 2.69
CA LEU A 600 -4.15 26.23 2.17
C LEU A 600 -3.07 25.72 1.20
N LYS A 601 -2.10 26.55 0.83
CA LYS A 601 -1.02 26.25 -0.14
C LYS A 601 -0.21 24.98 0.15
N TYR A 602 -0.13 24.58 1.42
CA TYR A 602 0.58 23.38 1.87
C TYR A 602 -0.34 22.22 2.27
N SER A 603 -1.66 22.41 2.16
CA SER A 603 -2.65 21.34 2.32
C SER A 603 -2.80 20.57 1.02
N TYR A 604 -3.15 19.29 1.11
CA TYR A 604 -3.38 18.47 -0.07
C TYR A 604 -4.33 17.32 0.23
N PHE A 605 -5.33 17.12 -0.63
CA PHE A 605 -6.19 15.93 -0.61
C PHE A 605 -6.20 15.25 -1.98
N PHE A 606 -6.44 13.95 -1.98
CA PHE A 606 -6.54 13.14 -3.18
C PHE A 606 -7.97 13.22 -3.75
N ILE A 607 -8.08 13.29 -5.08
CA ILE A 607 -9.37 13.15 -5.77
C ILE A 607 -9.29 11.89 -6.62
N CYS A 608 -10.22 10.96 -6.44
CA CYS A 608 -10.31 9.76 -7.23
C CYS A 608 -11.74 9.22 -7.25
N ASN A 609 -12.01 8.21 -8.08
CA ASN A 609 -13.30 7.52 -8.08
C ASN A 609 -13.27 6.31 -7.12
N PRO A 610 -14.43 5.73 -6.75
CA PRO A 610 -14.48 4.62 -5.79
C PRO A 610 -13.66 3.40 -6.23
N ALA A 611 -13.61 3.09 -7.53
CA ALA A 611 -12.84 1.97 -8.06
C ALA A 611 -11.33 2.15 -7.86
N LYS A 612 -10.81 3.34 -8.17
CA LYS A 612 -9.39 3.69 -8.01
C LYS A 612 -8.99 3.64 -6.54
N LEU A 613 -9.80 4.20 -5.65
CA LEU A 613 -9.49 4.13 -4.21
C LEU A 613 -9.54 2.70 -3.69
N SER A 614 -10.56 1.92 -4.09
CA SER A 614 -10.67 0.51 -3.69
C SER A 614 -9.45 -0.29 -4.15
N ASN A 615 -9.00 -0.07 -5.39
CA ASN A 615 -7.79 -0.70 -5.91
C ASN A 615 -6.54 -0.24 -5.16
N ARG A 616 -6.43 1.06 -4.85
CA ARG A 616 -5.33 1.60 -4.07
C ARG A 616 -5.27 0.94 -2.70
N ILE A 617 -6.35 0.96 -1.92
CA ILE A 617 -6.47 0.30 -0.61
C ILE A 617 -6.19 -1.21 -0.71
N ALA A 618 -6.69 -1.85 -1.76
CA ALA A 618 -6.43 -3.26 -2.01
C ALA A 618 -4.98 -3.56 -2.44
N LEU A 619 -4.24 -2.59 -2.98
CA LEU A 619 -2.81 -2.67 -3.24
C LEU A 619 -2.01 -2.49 -1.95
N GLU A 620 -2.44 -1.59 -1.05
CA GLU A 620 -1.78 -1.41 0.26
C GLU A 620 -1.79 -2.68 1.10
N ASN A 621 -2.87 -3.47 0.99
CA ASN A 621 -3.05 -4.71 1.75
C ASN A 621 -2.67 -5.98 0.97
N PHE A 622 -2.01 -5.85 -0.19
CA PHE A 622 -1.67 -6.98 -1.06
C PHE A 622 -0.40 -7.68 -0.58
N ASN A 623 -0.55 -8.74 0.22
CA ASN A 623 0.56 -9.52 0.76
C ASN A 623 0.57 -10.94 0.18
N ILE A 624 1.37 -11.16 -0.88
CA ILE A 624 1.52 -12.48 -1.51
C ILE A 624 2.56 -13.30 -0.75
N ASP A 625 2.17 -14.50 -0.29
CA ASP A 625 3.15 -15.50 0.13
C ASP A 625 4.00 -15.92 -1.09
N GLY A 626 5.29 -15.64 -1.02
CA GLY A 626 6.25 -15.93 -2.09
C GLY A 626 6.37 -17.39 -2.49
N SER A 627 5.92 -18.31 -1.64
CA SER A 627 5.91 -19.74 -1.90
C SER A 627 4.71 -20.21 -2.74
N ALA A 628 3.67 -19.40 -2.86
CA ALA A 628 2.41 -19.79 -3.48
C ALA A 628 2.34 -19.52 -5.00
N LEU A 629 3.18 -18.62 -5.51
CA LEU A 629 3.33 -18.37 -6.94
C LEU A 629 4.41 -19.27 -7.52
N THR A 630 3.99 -20.38 -8.11
CA THR A 630 4.90 -21.33 -8.77
C THR A 630 5.35 -20.81 -10.14
N ASN A 631 6.45 -21.34 -10.66
CA ASN A 631 6.92 -21.07 -12.04
C ASN A 631 5.83 -21.34 -13.09
N ASP A 632 4.96 -22.30 -12.82
CA ASP A 632 3.83 -22.67 -13.66
C ASP A 632 2.78 -21.54 -13.75
N ILE A 633 2.47 -20.87 -12.63
CA ILE A 633 1.58 -19.70 -12.60
C ILE A 633 2.22 -18.52 -13.34
N PHE A 634 3.53 -18.29 -13.18
CA PHE A 634 4.24 -17.23 -13.90
C PHE A 634 4.31 -17.48 -15.40
N ALA A 635 4.62 -18.70 -15.82
CA ALA A 635 4.70 -19.02 -17.24
C ALA A 635 3.35 -18.77 -17.95
N TYR A 636 2.26 -19.07 -17.25
CA TYR A 636 0.92 -18.74 -17.71
C TYR A 636 0.69 -17.22 -17.78
N ALA A 637 1.01 -16.51 -16.70
CA ALA A 637 0.83 -15.08 -16.60
C ALA A 637 1.65 -14.31 -17.64
N ASP A 638 2.90 -14.72 -17.88
CA ASP A 638 3.80 -14.17 -18.90
C ASP A 638 3.29 -14.43 -20.31
N LYS A 639 2.91 -15.69 -20.63
CA LYS A 639 2.44 -16.03 -21.98
C LYS A 639 1.08 -15.40 -22.33
N ARG A 640 0.24 -15.04 -21.34
CA ARG A 640 -1.05 -14.37 -21.59
C ARG A 640 -1.04 -12.87 -21.43
N TYR A 641 -0.33 -12.34 -20.45
CA TYR A 641 -0.41 -10.93 -20.11
C TYR A 641 0.90 -10.16 -20.37
N ASP A 642 1.96 -10.86 -20.76
CA ASP A 642 3.28 -10.30 -21.06
C ASP A 642 3.91 -9.58 -19.86
N ILE A 643 3.76 -10.19 -18.67
CA ILE A 643 4.18 -9.60 -17.40
C ILE A 643 5.67 -9.27 -17.40
N SER A 644 6.55 -10.15 -17.89
CA SER A 644 8.00 -9.88 -17.84
C SER A 644 8.38 -8.60 -18.60
N ASN A 645 7.73 -8.33 -19.74
CA ASN A 645 7.98 -7.12 -20.51
C ASN A 645 7.40 -5.88 -19.81
N ARG A 646 6.19 -5.97 -19.23
CA ARG A 646 5.61 -4.84 -18.47
C ARG A 646 6.45 -4.49 -17.24
N VAL A 647 6.90 -5.50 -16.51
CA VAL A 647 7.83 -5.35 -15.39
C VAL A 647 9.13 -4.73 -15.86
N LYS A 648 9.70 -5.23 -16.96
CA LYS A 648 10.94 -4.70 -17.52
C LYS A 648 10.77 -3.25 -17.97
N SER A 649 9.71 -2.89 -18.68
CA SER A 649 9.43 -1.51 -19.07
C SER A 649 9.21 -0.61 -17.88
N LEU A 650 8.55 -1.09 -16.82
CA LEU A 650 8.38 -0.37 -15.56
C LEU A 650 9.73 -0.16 -14.85
N LEU A 651 10.59 -1.18 -14.79
CA LEU A 651 11.94 -1.09 -14.25
C LEU A 651 12.84 -0.19 -15.11
N GLU A 652 12.75 -0.23 -16.44
CA GLU A 652 13.47 0.66 -17.35
C GLU A 652 13.00 2.11 -17.24
N LEU A 653 11.69 2.33 -17.02
CA LEU A 653 11.14 3.63 -16.65
C LEU A 653 11.76 4.15 -15.35
N ILE A 654 12.09 3.25 -14.42
CA ILE A 654 12.50 3.59 -13.07
C ILE A 654 14.03 3.62 -12.91
N ALA A 655 14.78 2.86 -13.71
CA ALA A 655 16.23 2.69 -13.64
C ALA A 655 17.04 4.00 -13.65
N PRO A 656 16.67 5.04 -14.43
CA PRO A 656 17.34 6.35 -14.36
C PRO A 656 17.17 7.07 -13.01
N PHE A 657 16.19 6.65 -12.20
CA PHE A 657 15.87 7.22 -10.89
C PHE A 657 16.51 6.47 -9.72
N LEU A 658 17.11 5.31 -9.99
CA LEU A 658 17.70 4.42 -8.98
C LEU A 658 19.22 4.59 -8.86
N LYS A 659 19.88 5.16 -9.88
CA LYS A 659 21.36 5.27 -9.95
C LYS A 659 21.92 6.66 -9.66
N GLY A 660 21.11 7.63 -9.22
CA GLY A 660 21.61 8.98 -8.92
C GLY A 660 20.62 9.86 -8.14
N ASP A 661 21.14 10.96 -7.58
CA ASP A 661 20.39 12.03 -6.92
C ASP A 661 19.63 12.85 -8.00
N GLY A 662 18.67 12.20 -8.66
CA GLY A 662 18.07 12.70 -9.90
C GLY A 662 17.45 14.09 -9.76
N SER A 663 17.29 14.79 -10.89
CA SER A 663 16.76 16.16 -10.88
C SER A 663 15.32 16.23 -10.36
N LYS A 664 15.17 16.79 -9.15
CA LYS A 664 13.90 17.10 -8.48
C LYS A 664 12.91 17.88 -9.34
N LYS A 665 13.39 18.62 -10.35
CA LYS A 665 12.54 19.37 -11.31
C LYS A 665 11.88 18.44 -12.33
N ILE A 666 12.64 17.52 -12.93
CA ILE A 666 12.12 16.55 -13.91
C ILE A 666 11.07 15.66 -13.23
N PHE A 667 11.34 15.23 -12.00
CA PHE A 667 10.39 14.45 -11.19
C PHE A 667 9.03 15.13 -10.98
N ARG A 668 9.04 16.40 -10.58
CA ARG A 668 7.79 17.16 -10.37
C ARG A 668 7.00 17.32 -11.66
N LYS A 669 7.69 17.53 -12.78
CA LYS A 669 7.06 17.73 -14.09
C LYS A 669 6.45 16.43 -14.62
N LEU A 670 7.20 15.31 -14.59
CA LEU A 670 6.71 14.00 -15.01
C LEU A 670 5.52 13.54 -14.16
N GLY A 671 5.62 13.68 -12.83
CA GLY A 671 4.51 13.40 -11.93
C GLY A 671 3.27 14.24 -12.23
N ARG A 672 3.45 15.52 -12.58
CA ARG A 672 2.34 16.42 -12.95
C ARG A 672 1.70 16.04 -14.28
N ILE A 673 2.49 15.84 -15.35
CA ILE A 673 1.96 15.44 -16.67
C ILE A 673 1.25 14.08 -16.59
N ARG A 674 1.86 13.10 -15.91
CA ARG A 674 1.25 11.78 -15.70
C ARG A 674 -0.06 11.88 -14.95
N LYS A 675 -0.10 12.69 -13.88
CA LYS A 675 -1.33 12.98 -13.14
C LYS A 675 -2.38 13.63 -14.03
N GLU A 676 -2.04 14.67 -14.79
CA GLU A 676 -2.92 15.36 -15.74
C GLU A 676 -3.48 14.39 -16.82
N GLN A 677 -2.65 13.48 -17.36
CA GLN A 677 -3.08 12.48 -18.35
C GLN A 677 -3.96 11.37 -17.77
N ILE A 678 -3.68 10.92 -16.55
CA ILE A 678 -4.54 9.97 -15.79
C ILE A 678 -5.89 10.62 -15.46
N GLU A 679 -5.89 11.93 -15.18
CA GLU A 679 -7.08 12.73 -14.90
C GLU A 679 -7.93 12.90 -16.18
N LEU A 680 -7.31 13.13 -17.34
CA LEU A 680 -8.00 13.25 -18.64
C LEU A 680 -8.58 11.91 -19.15
N ARG A 681 -7.88 10.78 -18.98
CA ARG A 681 -8.42 9.46 -19.36
C ARG A 681 -9.56 8.97 -18.46
N GLY A 682 -9.72 9.55 -17.27
CA GLY A 682 -10.78 9.19 -16.33
C GLY A 682 -12.21 9.42 -16.83
N SER A 683 -12.39 10.13 -17.95
CA SER A 683 -13.70 10.40 -18.57
C SER A 683 -14.15 9.37 -19.62
N GLU A 684 -13.30 8.44 -20.04
CA GLU A 684 -13.62 7.45 -21.08
C GLU A 684 -13.80 6.05 -20.47
N VAL A 685 -14.87 5.86 -19.69
CA VAL A 685 -15.41 4.52 -19.44
C VAL A 685 -16.63 4.36 -20.34
N GLY A 686 -16.37 3.95 -21.58
CA GLY A 686 -17.41 3.64 -22.56
C GLY A 686 -16.99 4.02 -23.98
N ASN A 687 -16.46 3.05 -24.71
CA ASN A 687 -16.13 3.07 -26.14
C ASN A 687 -14.97 3.98 -26.56
N GLU A 688 -13.78 3.40 -26.64
CA GLU A 688 -12.97 3.25 -27.88
C GLU A 688 -11.67 2.52 -27.54
N LYS A 689 -11.01 1.95 -28.55
CA LYS A 689 -9.88 0.99 -28.43
C LYS A 689 -8.88 1.39 -27.34
N GLU A 690 -8.74 0.52 -26.33
CA GLU A 690 -7.78 0.65 -25.24
C GLU A 690 -6.33 0.84 -25.76
N GLU A 691 -5.83 2.07 -25.75
CA GLU A 691 -4.39 2.30 -25.81
C GLU A 691 -3.77 1.85 -24.48
N LYS A 692 -2.89 0.86 -24.59
CA LYS A 692 -2.32 0.09 -23.46
C LYS A 692 -1.49 0.95 -22.51
N SER A 693 -0.83 2.01 -22.99
CA SER A 693 0.04 2.93 -22.24
C SER A 693 -0.47 4.38 -22.26
N LEU A 694 -0.08 5.19 -21.27
CA LEU A 694 -0.30 6.65 -21.29
C LEU A 694 0.67 7.31 -22.29
N PRO A 695 0.27 8.41 -22.96
CA PRO A 695 1.16 9.11 -23.88
C PRO A 695 2.50 9.51 -23.24
N ILE A 696 2.51 9.96 -21.98
CA ILE A 696 3.76 10.30 -21.29
C ILE A 696 4.68 9.10 -21.07
N GLU A 697 4.11 7.90 -20.88
CA GLU A 697 4.88 6.66 -20.71
C GLU A 697 5.52 6.28 -22.05
N GLU A 698 4.79 6.41 -23.16
CA GLU A 698 5.35 6.17 -24.50
C GLU A 698 6.39 7.22 -24.89
N ILE A 699 6.16 8.49 -24.56
CA ILE A 699 7.13 9.58 -24.77
C ILE A 699 8.41 9.30 -23.98
N PHE A 700 8.28 8.85 -22.73
CA PHE A 700 9.44 8.53 -21.92
C PHE A 700 10.22 7.34 -22.47
N MET A 701 9.54 6.29 -22.94
CA MET A 701 10.17 5.15 -23.60
C MET A 701 10.95 5.55 -24.87
N LEU A 702 10.50 6.58 -25.59
CA LEU A 702 11.21 7.10 -26.77
C LEU A 702 12.47 7.91 -26.41
N LEU A 703 12.54 8.45 -25.19
CA LEU A 703 13.72 9.17 -24.69
C LEU A 703 14.84 8.21 -24.22
N ILE A 704 14.50 6.96 -23.89
CA ILE A 704 15.48 5.96 -23.46
C ILE A 704 16.25 5.44 -24.70
N PRO A 705 17.60 5.37 -24.67
CA PRO A 705 18.36 4.77 -25.76
C PRO A 705 17.92 3.33 -26.03
N ASN A 706 17.60 3.02 -27.29
CA ASN A 706 17.20 1.68 -27.69
C ASN A 706 18.41 0.82 -28.11
N LYS A 707 18.18 -0.47 -28.39
CA LYS A 707 19.22 -1.42 -28.82
C LYS A 707 20.02 -0.97 -30.05
N ASP A 708 19.44 -0.16 -30.92
CA ASP A 708 20.17 0.35 -32.09
C ASP A 708 21.11 1.50 -31.70
N LYS A 709 20.75 2.30 -30.69
CA LYS A 709 21.65 3.30 -30.09
C LYS A 709 22.78 2.68 -29.27
N GLU A 710 22.53 1.57 -28.58
CA GLU A 710 23.59 0.81 -27.89
C GLU A 710 24.62 0.20 -28.86
N LYS A 711 24.21 -0.14 -30.10
CA LYS A 711 25.14 -0.57 -31.15
C LYS A 711 26.00 0.59 -31.67
N GLU A 712 25.47 1.81 -31.68
CA GLU A 712 26.18 3.03 -32.10
C GLU A 712 27.17 3.52 -31.03
N ASP A 713 26.83 3.40 -29.75
CA ASP A 713 27.67 3.76 -28.61
C ASP A 713 27.38 2.81 -27.43
N LYS A 714 28.38 1.99 -27.05
CA LYS A 714 28.23 0.99 -25.97
C LYS A 714 27.99 1.60 -24.60
N ASN A 715 28.40 2.86 -24.38
CA ASN A 715 28.28 3.54 -23.10
C ASN A 715 27.08 4.51 -23.10
N ILE A 716 26.19 4.43 -24.09
CA ILE A 716 25.08 5.37 -24.25
C ILE A 716 24.13 5.37 -23.04
N MET A 717 23.97 4.23 -22.37
CA MET A 717 23.12 4.09 -21.19
C MET A 717 23.71 4.78 -19.95
N GLU A 718 25.02 4.70 -19.75
CA GLU A 718 25.72 5.45 -18.69
C GLU A 718 25.65 6.95 -18.93
N LYS A 719 25.91 7.39 -20.17
CA LYS A 719 25.76 8.78 -20.57
C LYS A 719 24.33 9.27 -20.37
N PHE A 720 23.33 8.46 -20.71
CA PHE A 720 21.93 8.78 -20.50
C PHE A 720 21.61 8.96 -19.01
N SER A 721 22.12 8.09 -18.14
CA SER A 721 21.95 8.22 -16.68
C SER A 721 22.51 9.55 -16.16
N VAL A 722 23.73 9.92 -16.58
CA VAL A 722 24.37 11.20 -16.24
C VAL A 722 23.56 12.39 -16.80
N PHE A 723 23.07 12.26 -18.03
CA PHE A 723 22.26 13.30 -18.68
C PHE A 723 20.98 13.59 -17.89
N MET A 724 20.26 12.53 -17.51
CA MET A 724 18.98 12.61 -16.80
C MET A 724 19.14 13.07 -15.34
N SER A 725 20.30 12.80 -14.74
CA SER A 725 20.62 13.18 -13.36
C SER A 725 21.10 14.62 -13.22
N SER A 726 21.53 15.27 -14.31
CA SER A 726 22.06 16.65 -14.28
C SER A 726 20.95 17.72 -14.12
N GLU A 727 21.09 18.58 -13.11
CA GLU A 727 20.22 19.76 -12.94
C GLU A 727 20.30 20.72 -14.15
N GLU A 728 21.46 20.84 -14.80
CA GLU A 728 21.67 21.73 -15.94
C GLU A 728 20.87 21.27 -17.18
N ASN A 729 20.74 19.95 -17.36
CA ASN A 729 20.01 19.36 -18.49
C ASN A 729 18.50 19.30 -18.26
N SER A 730 18.04 19.58 -17.03
CA SER A 730 16.66 19.37 -16.63
C SER A 730 15.65 20.23 -17.38
N ASP A 731 15.96 21.51 -17.56
CA ASP A 731 15.06 22.44 -18.26
C ASP A 731 15.00 22.10 -19.76
N TYR A 732 16.09 21.57 -20.34
CA TYR A 732 16.12 21.07 -21.71
C TYR A 732 15.25 19.81 -21.87
N ILE A 733 15.41 18.83 -20.97
CA ILE A 733 14.62 17.58 -20.99
C ILE A 733 13.13 17.88 -20.84
N ILE A 734 12.76 18.78 -19.91
CA ILE A 734 11.38 19.22 -19.71
C ILE A 734 10.81 19.86 -20.99
N ASN A 735 11.58 20.71 -21.66
CA ASN A 735 11.14 21.34 -22.91
C ASN A 735 10.92 20.31 -24.03
N ILE A 736 11.80 19.31 -24.15
CA ILE A 736 11.61 18.20 -25.10
C ILE A 736 10.31 17.44 -24.78
N ILE A 737 10.07 17.10 -23.50
CA ILE A 737 8.84 16.43 -23.08
C ILE A 737 7.60 17.28 -23.42
N ASP A 738 7.64 18.58 -23.16
CA ASP A 738 6.53 19.50 -23.46
C ASP A 738 6.26 19.57 -24.97
N GLN A 739 7.31 19.69 -25.80
CA GLN A 739 7.18 19.68 -27.26
C GLN A 739 6.57 18.39 -27.81
N ILE A 740 7.03 17.24 -27.30
CA ILE A 740 6.50 15.94 -27.75
C ILE A 740 5.04 15.78 -27.29
N SER A 741 4.70 16.25 -26.09
CA SER A 741 3.34 16.15 -25.54
C SER A 741 2.31 17.00 -26.30
N GLU A 742 2.74 18.04 -27.03
CA GLU A 742 1.88 18.86 -27.88
C GLU A 742 1.64 18.25 -29.28
N LEU A 743 2.39 17.20 -29.66
CA LEU A 743 2.24 16.55 -30.96
C LEU A 743 1.03 15.59 -31.00
N LYS A 744 0.31 15.60 -32.12
CA LYS A 744 -0.76 14.62 -32.40
C LYS A 744 -0.24 13.20 -32.60
N ASP A 745 1.00 13.06 -33.07
CA ASP A 745 1.70 11.77 -33.22
C ASP A 745 3.13 11.92 -32.72
N TYR A 746 3.32 11.62 -31.43
CA TYR A 746 4.60 11.74 -30.74
C TYR A 746 5.68 10.78 -31.29
N LYS A 747 5.30 9.76 -32.06
CA LYS A 747 6.25 8.80 -32.68
C LYS A 747 7.01 9.39 -33.87
N MET A 748 6.58 10.55 -34.37
CA MET A 748 7.24 11.27 -35.46
C MET A 748 8.22 12.37 -34.99
N TYR A 749 8.43 12.53 -33.68
CA TYR A 749 9.40 13.51 -33.18
C TYR A 749 10.84 13.13 -33.58
N ASP A 750 11.63 14.13 -34.00
CA ASP A 750 13.03 13.91 -34.37
C ASP A 750 13.93 13.97 -33.14
N PHE A 751 14.37 12.80 -32.68
CA PHE A 751 15.26 12.66 -31.54
C PHE A 751 16.76 12.82 -31.87
N THR A 752 17.12 13.21 -33.10
CA THR A 752 18.52 13.30 -33.54
C THR A 752 19.34 14.26 -32.68
N GLU A 753 18.80 15.43 -32.37
CA GLU A 753 19.47 16.42 -31.51
C GLU A 753 19.57 15.92 -30.05
N TYR A 754 18.49 15.33 -29.54
CA TYR A 754 18.41 14.80 -28.19
C TYR A 754 19.47 13.71 -27.94
N PHE A 755 19.53 12.69 -28.79
CA PHE A 755 20.54 11.64 -28.69
C PHE A 755 21.96 12.14 -29.02
N GLY A 756 22.09 13.19 -29.84
CA GLY A 756 23.36 13.88 -30.09
C GLY A 756 23.95 14.48 -28.82
N LYS A 757 23.12 15.09 -27.97
CA LYS A 757 23.56 15.62 -26.67
C LYS A 757 23.95 14.52 -25.68
N ILE A 758 23.21 13.42 -25.61
CA ILE A 758 23.58 12.29 -24.75
C ILE A 758 24.94 11.73 -25.17
N LYS A 759 25.18 11.52 -26.48
CA LYS A 759 26.47 11.03 -26.98
C LYS A 759 27.65 11.93 -26.65
N SER A 760 27.42 13.24 -26.54
CA SER A 760 28.45 14.25 -26.25
C SER A 760 28.89 14.32 -24.80
N ILE A 761 28.25 13.56 -23.90
CA ILE A 761 28.62 13.49 -22.49
C ILE A 761 29.94 12.75 -22.34
N ASP A 762 30.88 13.43 -21.68
CA ASP A 762 32.18 12.88 -21.35
C ASP A 762 32.10 12.14 -20.02
N LEU A 763 32.45 10.84 -20.05
CA LEU A 763 32.48 9.97 -18.87
C LEU A 763 33.85 9.99 -18.19
N SER A 764 34.85 10.67 -18.75
CA SER A 764 36.23 10.63 -18.25
C SER A 764 36.46 11.34 -16.91
N GLY A 765 35.48 12.14 -16.45
CA GLY A 765 35.53 12.85 -15.15
C GLY A 765 34.89 12.11 -13.96
N LEU A 766 34.29 10.94 -14.16
CA LEU A 766 33.58 10.20 -13.08
C LEU A 766 34.47 9.25 -12.27
N ASN A 767 35.75 9.12 -12.61
CA ASN A 767 36.72 8.25 -11.91
C ASN A 767 37.54 8.96 -10.83
N GLU A 768 37.25 10.22 -10.51
CA GLU A 768 37.91 10.98 -9.44
C GLU A 768 36.87 11.59 -8.49
N GLU A 769 36.25 10.77 -7.64
CA GLU A 769 35.81 11.18 -6.29
C GLU A 769 35.53 9.97 -5.37
#